data_AF-A0A3M7MTR8-F1
#
_entry.id   AF-A0A3M7MTR8-F1
#
_cell.length_a   1.000
_cell.length_b   1.000
_cell.length_c   1.000
_cell.angle_alpha   90.00
_cell.angle_beta   90.00
_cell.angle_gamma   90.00
#
_symmetry.space_group_name_H-M   'P 1'
#
loop_
_entity.id
_entity.type
_entity.pdbx_description
1 polymer ?
#
loop_
_entity_poly.entity_id
_entity_poly.type
_entity_poly.pdbx_seq_one_letter_code
_entity_poly.pdbx_strand_id
1 'polypeptide(L)'
;MASTTSREDFLAVFPSLVKDVVDDAKKYNVPQNALDWLEKSFTVNTPTGKLNRGLSVPDSVSLLLKRPLTKDELRQAVTLGWLTELLQAFFLVADDIMDASITRRGKPCWYRQPGVGMVAINDAFMLESGIYLILKKEFRKHPAYPDFIDLFHEVTWQTELGQLCDLITAPEDNVDLDNFSMAKYSFIVIYKTAYYSFYLPVALALHLTGLATPGNLKQVHDILIPMGEYFQIQDDYLDAYGDPAVIGKIGTDIKDNKCGWLINKALLIATPEQRKILDDNYGQKDDAKEAKVKELFKELQLETLFQEEEEKRVAEIRKRIADVDEGEGLQKAVLESFLAKIYKRGSSFPTLCSELVFGGSSADDKTVEMSGSSEKRDIKNHLLFEVATEVANRVGGIYSVLKSKAPVTTAEYGDRYTLIGPLNKTSAAVEVEELEPPAGHVRDTINSMKERGIEMMYGRWLIEGAPRVLLINTATGYRWLSEWKGDLWSQAGIPSPEGDHETNEAIVLGYLVAWFLGEFVSRERKRAVVAHFHEWLAGVALPLARKRKIDCTTIFTTHATLLGRYLCAGSVDFYNNLQFFDVDSEAGKRGIYHRYCIERAAAHSCDVFTTVSHITAFESEHLLKRKPDGVLPNGLNVKKFSAVHEFQNLHSVQKEKIHDFVRGHFYGHLDFDLDNTLYFFTAGRYEYRNKGVDMFIEGLARLNHRMKLSGTKTTVVAFLIMPAQTSSLSVESLKGQAVIKALSDTVGNIERGVGRRLFERSVGWKEGDPLPDDKDLITSADRVALRRRLFAMKRTGLPPIVTHNMVNDAEDPVLNQLRRVQLFNQSSDRVKVIFHPEFLSSNNPVLSLDYDDFVRGTHLGVFPSYYEPWGYTPAECTVMGVPSLTTNLSGFGCYMDELIENAPDYGIYIVDRRTKGVDDSVNQLTDFMFDYSQKSRRQRINQRNRTERLSDLLDWKRMGMEYIKARQLALRRAYPASFDDEGDYDDIIGGTEQKISRPLSVPGSPRDRSGMMTPGDFASLQEGKEGLSTDDYIAWRLPEEEEPDDIPFTLTLKKKGSGSNSPAPGLIGGLNGS
;
A
#
# COMPACT_ATOMS: atom_id res chain seq x y z
N MET A 1 -20.92 -5.88 47.06
CA MET A 1 -19.98 -6.93 46.61
C MET A 1 -20.39 -7.35 45.21
N ALA A 2 -19.46 -7.31 44.25
CA ALA A 2 -19.71 -7.81 42.89
C ALA A 2 -20.05 -9.30 42.96
N SER A 3 -21.11 -9.74 42.28
CA SER A 3 -21.48 -11.16 42.20
C SER A 3 -20.88 -11.77 40.94
N THR A 4 -20.20 -12.91 41.07
CA THR A 4 -19.76 -13.73 39.92
C THR A 4 -20.96 -14.36 39.24
N THR A 5 -20.97 -14.39 37.91
CA THR A 5 -22.10 -14.96 37.17
C THR A 5 -22.07 -16.49 37.30
N SER A 6 -23.20 -17.10 37.67
CA SER A 6 -23.25 -18.56 37.79
C SER A 6 -23.20 -19.21 36.40
N ARG A 7 -22.54 -20.36 36.28
CA ARG A 7 -22.48 -21.13 35.03
C ARG A 7 -23.89 -21.53 34.55
N GLU A 8 -24.80 -21.78 35.48
CA GLU A 8 -26.19 -22.13 35.18
C GLU A 8 -26.93 -20.97 34.51
N ASP A 9 -26.76 -19.74 35.02
CA ASP A 9 -27.34 -18.53 34.42
C ASP A 9 -26.77 -18.25 33.02
N PHE A 10 -25.48 -18.48 32.82
CA PHE A 10 -24.83 -18.34 31.52
C PHE A 10 -25.41 -19.35 30.49
N LEU A 11 -25.53 -20.61 30.88
CA LEU A 11 -26.08 -21.69 30.03
C LEU A 11 -27.57 -21.50 29.70
N ALA A 12 -28.34 -20.87 30.58
CA ALA A 12 -29.77 -20.67 30.37
C ALA A 12 -30.09 -19.76 29.16
N VAL A 13 -29.17 -18.87 28.77
CA VAL A 13 -29.38 -17.93 27.65
C VAL A 13 -29.14 -18.57 26.29
N PHE A 14 -28.24 -19.54 26.19
CA PHE A 14 -27.79 -20.10 24.90
C PHE A 14 -28.90 -20.71 24.03
N PRO A 15 -29.86 -21.51 24.55
CA PRO A 15 -30.93 -22.06 23.72
C PRO A 15 -31.78 -20.97 23.04
N SER A 16 -31.92 -19.81 23.67
CA SER A 16 -32.64 -18.69 23.06
C SER A 16 -31.89 -18.09 21.87
N LEU A 17 -30.55 -18.03 21.93
CA LEU A 17 -29.71 -17.53 20.85
C LEU A 17 -29.68 -18.48 19.65
N VAL A 18 -29.61 -19.79 19.89
CA VAL A 18 -29.69 -20.79 18.81
C VAL A 18 -31.05 -20.73 18.11
N LYS A 19 -32.13 -20.60 18.88
CA LYS A 19 -33.48 -20.40 18.32
C LYS A 19 -33.54 -19.16 17.43
N ASP A 20 -32.88 -18.07 17.83
CA ASP A 20 -32.87 -16.83 17.06
C ASP A 20 -32.20 -16.99 15.69
N VAL A 21 -31.11 -17.76 15.63
CA VAL A 21 -30.42 -18.11 14.37
C VAL A 21 -31.30 -19.00 13.49
N VAL A 22 -31.92 -20.03 14.07
CA VAL A 22 -32.81 -20.96 13.34
C VAL A 22 -34.06 -20.25 12.81
N ASP A 23 -34.67 -19.36 13.61
CA ASP A 23 -35.86 -18.60 13.20
C ASP A 23 -35.55 -17.57 12.10
N ASP A 24 -34.33 -17.05 12.04
CA ASP A 24 -33.90 -16.22 10.91
C ASP A 24 -33.72 -17.05 9.62
N ALA A 25 -33.09 -18.22 9.73
CA ALA A 25 -32.92 -19.15 8.61
C ALA A 25 -34.27 -19.59 7.99
N LYS A 26 -35.32 -19.77 8.81
CA LYS A 26 -36.68 -20.09 8.33
C LYS A 26 -37.26 -19.07 7.35
N LYS A 27 -36.87 -17.79 7.45
CA LYS A 27 -37.35 -16.73 6.54
C LYS A 27 -36.96 -16.97 5.08
N TYR A 28 -35.90 -17.74 4.86
CA TYR A 28 -35.36 -18.06 3.55
C TYR A 28 -35.90 -19.39 2.98
N ASN A 29 -36.94 -19.96 3.59
CA ASN A 29 -37.54 -21.25 3.20
C ASN A 29 -36.52 -22.41 3.16
N VAL A 30 -35.57 -22.41 4.10
CA VAL A 30 -34.56 -23.47 4.23
C VAL A 30 -35.26 -24.80 4.59
N PRO A 31 -34.92 -25.92 3.92
CA PRO A 31 -35.48 -27.24 4.23
C PRO A 31 -35.30 -27.66 5.70
N GLN A 32 -36.26 -28.41 6.26
CA GLN A 32 -36.26 -28.79 7.68
C GLN A 32 -35.00 -29.55 8.11
N ASN A 33 -34.50 -30.45 7.26
CA ASN A 33 -33.25 -31.18 7.53
C ASN A 33 -32.02 -30.27 7.67
N ALA A 34 -31.97 -29.15 6.95
CA ALA A 34 -30.91 -28.16 7.07
C ALA A 34 -31.07 -27.26 8.31
N LEU A 35 -32.32 -26.99 8.74
CA LEU A 35 -32.58 -26.31 10.01
C LEU A 35 -32.16 -27.19 11.21
N ASP A 36 -32.50 -28.48 11.18
CA ASP A 36 -32.10 -29.44 12.21
C ASP A 36 -30.57 -29.60 12.26
N TRP A 37 -29.90 -29.53 11.10
CA TRP A 37 -28.43 -29.54 11.00
C TRP A 37 -27.81 -28.29 11.64
N LEU A 38 -28.34 -27.11 11.33
CA LEU A 38 -27.86 -25.84 11.87
C LEU A 38 -27.97 -25.80 13.40
N GLU A 39 -29.12 -26.21 13.94
CA GLU A 39 -29.34 -26.30 15.39
C GLU A 39 -28.36 -27.29 16.05
N LYS A 40 -28.14 -28.45 15.42
CA LYS A 40 -27.18 -29.46 15.90
C LYS A 40 -25.75 -28.92 15.91
N SER A 41 -25.32 -28.24 14.85
CA SER A 41 -23.95 -27.69 14.74
C SER A 41 -23.65 -26.69 15.87
N PHE A 42 -24.55 -25.73 16.10
CA PHE A 42 -24.39 -24.74 17.18
C PHE A 42 -24.41 -25.39 18.57
N THR A 43 -25.33 -26.35 18.79
CA THR A 43 -25.51 -26.98 20.11
C THR A 43 -24.37 -27.93 20.48
N VAL A 44 -23.73 -28.58 19.50
CA VAL A 44 -22.62 -29.51 19.75
C VAL A 44 -21.30 -28.77 19.97
N ASN A 45 -21.04 -27.74 19.17
CA ASN A 45 -19.71 -27.10 19.11
C ASN A 45 -19.49 -26.04 20.20
N THR A 46 -20.52 -25.28 20.59
CA THR A 46 -20.34 -24.08 21.42
C THR A 46 -20.44 -24.29 22.94
N PRO A 47 -21.49 -24.91 23.51
CA PRO A 47 -21.76 -24.85 24.97
C PRO A 47 -20.90 -25.79 25.83
N THR A 48 -19.88 -26.43 25.25
CA THR A 48 -19.02 -27.39 25.97
C THR A 48 -17.80 -26.70 26.61
N GLY A 49 -17.01 -27.43 27.42
CA GLY A 49 -15.76 -26.90 27.99
C GLY A 49 -15.92 -26.03 29.25
N LYS A 50 -14.87 -25.24 29.57
CA LYS A 50 -14.78 -24.41 30.78
C LYS A 50 -15.50 -23.04 30.66
N LEU A 51 -15.80 -22.59 29.43
CA LEU A 51 -16.50 -21.32 29.12
C LEU A 51 -15.87 -20.06 29.77
N ASN A 52 -14.57 -20.09 30.04
CA ASN A 52 -13.88 -19.03 30.78
C ASN A 52 -13.87 -17.69 30.03
N ARG A 53 -13.85 -17.71 28.69
CA ARG A 53 -13.82 -16.50 27.85
C ARG A 53 -15.21 -15.85 27.79
N GLY A 54 -16.26 -16.65 27.67
CA GLY A 54 -17.63 -16.15 27.71
C GLY A 54 -18.03 -15.63 29.09
N LEU A 55 -17.66 -16.34 30.16
CA LEU A 55 -17.97 -15.93 31.54
C LEU A 55 -17.20 -14.68 31.99
N SER A 56 -16.04 -14.38 31.37
CA SER A 56 -15.26 -13.22 31.76
C SER A 56 -15.89 -11.89 31.34
N VAL A 57 -16.77 -11.88 30.33
CA VAL A 57 -17.52 -10.68 29.92
C VAL A 57 -18.45 -10.20 31.04
N PRO A 58 -19.44 -10.97 31.53
CA PRO A 58 -20.32 -10.53 32.60
C PRO A 58 -19.59 -10.33 33.94
N ASP A 59 -18.54 -11.11 34.23
CA ASP A 59 -17.68 -10.87 35.40
C ASP A 59 -17.02 -9.48 35.32
N SER A 60 -16.48 -9.10 34.15
CA SER A 60 -15.84 -7.79 33.94
C SER A 60 -16.84 -6.65 34.08
N VAL A 61 -18.05 -6.81 33.53
CA VAL A 61 -19.12 -5.80 33.64
C VAL A 61 -19.53 -5.60 35.11
N SER A 62 -19.67 -6.69 35.88
CA SER A 62 -19.98 -6.66 37.32
C SER A 62 -18.91 -5.93 38.13
N LEU A 63 -17.63 -6.17 37.80
CA LEU A 63 -16.48 -5.51 38.43
C LEU A 63 -16.38 -4.02 38.07
N LEU A 64 -16.60 -3.66 36.81
CA LEU A 64 -16.59 -2.27 36.34
C LEU A 64 -17.71 -1.44 36.99
N LEU A 65 -18.91 -2.01 37.12
CA LEU A 65 -20.06 -1.32 37.72
C LEU A 65 -20.08 -1.32 39.26
N LYS A 66 -19.22 -2.12 39.91
CA LYS A 66 -19.13 -2.29 41.38
C LYS A 66 -20.46 -2.69 42.06
N ARG A 67 -21.41 -3.25 41.31
CA ARG A 67 -22.73 -3.67 41.79
C ARG A 67 -23.22 -4.93 41.06
N PRO A 68 -24.18 -5.68 41.63
CA PRO A 68 -24.88 -6.72 40.91
C PRO A 68 -25.54 -6.18 39.62
N LEU A 69 -25.53 -7.00 38.57
CA LEU A 69 -26.13 -6.68 37.28
C LEU A 69 -27.66 -6.74 37.37
N THR A 70 -28.35 -5.82 36.69
CA THR A 70 -29.79 -5.96 36.45
C THR A 70 -30.06 -7.11 35.48
N LYS A 71 -31.31 -7.58 35.39
CA LYS A 71 -31.67 -8.69 34.47
C LYS A 71 -31.33 -8.37 33.00
N ASP A 72 -31.50 -7.12 32.59
CA ASP A 72 -31.23 -6.70 31.21
C ASP A 72 -29.72 -6.57 30.95
N GLU A 73 -28.97 -5.97 31.88
CA GLU A 73 -27.49 -5.89 31.78
C GLU A 73 -26.85 -7.28 31.80
N LEU A 74 -27.36 -8.18 32.65
CA LEU A 74 -26.91 -9.57 32.71
C LEU A 74 -27.18 -10.27 31.38
N ARG A 75 -28.38 -10.12 30.80
CA ARG A 75 -28.70 -10.71 29.49
C ARG A 75 -27.76 -10.19 28.40
N GLN A 76 -27.51 -8.88 28.35
CA GLN A 76 -26.61 -8.28 27.36
C GLN A 76 -25.17 -8.77 27.52
N ALA A 77 -24.64 -8.75 28.74
CA ALA A 77 -23.26 -9.20 29.00
C ALA A 77 -23.08 -10.70 28.73
N VAL A 78 -24.06 -11.53 29.10
CA VAL A 78 -24.07 -12.97 28.80
C VAL A 78 -24.18 -13.22 27.29
N THR A 79 -24.99 -12.46 26.56
CA THR A 79 -25.07 -12.57 25.09
C THR A 79 -23.71 -12.26 24.47
N LEU A 80 -23.04 -11.15 24.83
CA LEU A 80 -21.70 -10.84 24.32
C LEU A 80 -20.68 -11.94 24.68
N GLY A 81 -20.78 -12.52 25.87
CA GLY A 81 -19.97 -13.68 26.25
C GLY A 81 -20.21 -14.91 25.36
N TRP A 82 -21.46 -15.20 24.99
CA TRP A 82 -21.77 -16.28 24.03
C TRP A 82 -21.24 -16.01 22.64
N LEU A 83 -21.20 -14.74 22.21
CA LEU A 83 -20.61 -14.37 20.93
C LEU A 83 -19.10 -14.62 20.92
N THR A 84 -18.40 -14.35 22.02
CA THR A 84 -16.99 -14.73 22.19
C THR A 84 -16.79 -16.24 22.12
N GLU A 85 -17.69 -17.04 22.72
CA GLU A 85 -17.62 -18.51 22.65
C GLU A 85 -17.98 -19.06 21.26
N LEU A 86 -18.86 -18.38 20.50
CA LEU A 86 -19.13 -18.70 19.09
C LEU A 86 -17.91 -18.44 18.21
N LEU A 87 -17.21 -17.32 18.44
CA LEU A 87 -15.96 -17.02 17.75
C LEU A 87 -14.89 -18.07 18.06
N GLN A 88 -14.78 -18.48 19.33
CA GLN A 88 -13.90 -19.59 19.70
C GLN A 88 -14.31 -20.89 19.01
N ALA A 89 -15.60 -21.21 18.95
CA ALA A 89 -16.09 -22.44 18.31
C ALA A 89 -15.77 -22.44 16.80
N PHE A 90 -15.91 -21.31 16.12
CA PHE A 90 -15.50 -21.13 14.72
C PHE A 90 -14.03 -21.49 14.52
N PHE A 91 -13.12 -20.85 15.28
CA PHE A 91 -11.69 -21.13 15.16
C PHE A 91 -11.36 -22.59 15.50
N LEU A 92 -11.99 -23.18 16.52
CA LEU A 92 -11.74 -24.57 16.89
C LEU A 92 -12.18 -25.57 15.80
N VAL A 93 -13.33 -25.37 15.15
CA VAL A 93 -13.78 -26.27 14.07
C VAL A 93 -12.85 -26.18 12.86
N ALA A 94 -12.40 -24.97 12.50
CA ALA A 94 -11.46 -24.79 11.41
C ALA A 94 -10.08 -25.39 11.74
N ASP A 95 -9.55 -25.11 12.93
CA ASP A 95 -8.27 -25.60 13.42
C ASP A 95 -8.24 -27.14 13.54
N ASP A 96 -9.32 -27.75 14.03
CA ASP A 96 -9.47 -29.21 14.08
C ASP A 96 -9.29 -29.88 12.71
N ILE A 97 -9.74 -29.22 11.63
CA ILE A 97 -9.62 -29.72 10.25
C ILE A 97 -8.20 -29.52 9.73
N MET A 98 -7.62 -28.34 9.97
CA MET A 98 -6.27 -27.98 9.52
C MET A 98 -5.20 -28.88 10.17
N ASP A 99 -5.35 -29.17 11.46
CA ASP A 99 -4.41 -30.00 12.25
C ASP A 99 -4.77 -31.50 12.24
N ALA A 100 -5.74 -31.91 11.41
CA ALA A 100 -6.26 -33.28 11.37
C ALA A 100 -6.56 -33.91 12.75
N SER A 101 -7.01 -33.09 13.71
CA SER A 101 -7.20 -33.47 15.12
C SER A 101 -8.21 -34.62 15.31
N ILE A 102 -7.94 -35.51 16.28
CA ILE A 102 -8.77 -36.70 16.51
C ILE A 102 -9.91 -36.41 17.50
N THR A 103 -9.59 -35.76 18.62
CA THR A 103 -10.53 -35.51 19.72
C THR A 103 -10.45 -34.08 20.23
N ARG A 104 -11.60 -33.50 20.56
CA ARG A 104 -11.75 -32.21 21.23
C ARG A 104 -12.68 -32.37 22.42
N ARG A 105 -12.25 -31.94 23.62
CA ARG A 105 -13.04 -32.00 24.87
C ARG A 105 -13.59 -33.43 25.17
N GLY A 106 -12.76 -34.46 24.93
CA GLY A 106 -13.11 -35.86 25.19
C GLY A 106 -14.10 -36.50 24.20
N LYS A 107 -14.42 -35.83 23.08
CA LYS A 107 -15.29 -36.32 22.00
C LYS A 107 -14.56 -36.24 20.65
N PRO A 108 -14.98 -37.00 19.62
CA PRO A 108 -14.48 -36.82 18.26
C PRO A 108 -14.70 -35.38 17.76
N CYS A 109 -13.70 -34.80 17.10
CA CYS A 109 -13.80 -33.49 16.45
C CYS A 109 -14.99 -33.44 15.49
N TRP A 110 -15.57 -32.25 15.28
CA TRP A 110 -16.84 -32.10 14.53
C TRP A 110 -16.79 -32.75 13.14
N TYR A 111 -15.72 -32.52 12.38
CA TYR A 111 -15.54 -33.09 11.04
C TYR A 111 -15.38 -34.63 11.02
N ARG A 112 -15.05 -35.25 12.15
CA ARG A 112 -14.95 -36.71 12.33
C ARG A 112 -16.24 -37.34 12.87
N GLN A 113 -17.27 -36.56 13.19
CA GLN A 113 -18.55 -37.13 13.58
C GLN A 113 -19.23 -37.81 12.38
N PRO A 114 -19.98 -38.92 12.60
CA PRO A 114 -20.65 -39.64 11.52
C PRO A 114 -21.54 -38.72 10.69
N GLY A 115 -21.27 -38.65 9.38
CA GLY A 115 -22.04 -37.88 8.40
C GLY A 115 -21.66 -36.41 8.25
N VAL A 116 -20.66 -35.89 8.97
CA VAL A 116 -20.21 -34.49 8.86
C VAL A 116 -19.13 -34.32 7.78
N GLY A 117 -17.95 -34.92 7.96
CA GLY A 117 -16.84 -34.76 7.02
C GLY A 117 -16.49 -33.27 6.79
N MET A 118 -16.24 -32.91 5.53
CA MET A 118 -15.86 -31.53 5.14
C MET A 118 -17.00 -30.52 5.18
N VAL A 119 -18.25 -30.94 5.47
CA VAL A 119 -19.35 -30.00 5.75
C VAL A 119 -19.01 -29.09 6.94
N ALA A 120 -18.14 -29.56 7.83
CA ALA A 120 -17.60 -28.80 8.95
C ALA A 120 -16.98 -27.44 8.56
N ILE A 121 -16.44 -27.29 7.34
CA ILE A 121 -15.92 -26.00 6.85
C ILE A 121 -17.05 -24.97 6.73
N ASN A 122 -18.17 -25.37 6.10
CA ASN A 122 -19.34 -24.50 6.01
C ASN A 122 -19.95 -24.24 7.40
N ASP A 123 -19.97 -25.26 8.27
CA ASP A 123 -20.46 -25.09 9.64
C ASP A 123 -19.62 -24.07 10.43
N ALA A 124 -18.30 -23.99 10.19
CA ALA A 124 -17.44 -22.96 10.77
C ALA A 124 -17.90 -21.55 10.32
N PHE A 125 -18.12 -21.33 9.02
CA PHE A 125 -18.63 -20.04 8.51
C PHE A 125 -20.02 -19.70 9.07
N MET A 126 -20.86 -20.72 9.32
CA MET A 126 -22.17 -20.52 9.93
C MET A 126 -22.05 -20.08 11.39
N LEU A 127 -21.11 -20.64 12.17
CA LEU A 127 -20.84 -20.22 13.54
C LEU A 127 -20.40 -18.74 13.60
N GLU A 128 -19.52 -18.32 12.69
CA GLU A 128 -19.09 -16.91 12.58
C GLU A 128 -20.26 -16.00 12.16
N SER A 129 -20.99 -16.38 11.11
CA SER A 129 -22.14 -15.61 10.62
C SER A 129 -23.24 -15.44 11.70
N GLY A 130 -23.39 -16.45 12.56
CA GLY A 130 -24.30 -16.41 13.70
C GLY A 130 -23.99 -15.26 14.68
N ILE A 131 -22.73 -14.86 14.81
CA ILE A 131 -22.31 -13.76 15.69
C ILE A 131 -22.97 -12.46 15.25
N TYR A 132 -22.78 -12.09 13.97
CA TYR A 132 -23.28 -10.83 13.43
C TYR A 132 -24.82 -10.80 13.36
N LEU A 133 -25.46 -11.96 13.16
CA LEU A 133 -26.90 -12.10 13.23
C LEU A 133 -27.45 -11.77 14.63
N ILE A 134 -26.86 -12.38 15.66
CA ILE A 134 -27.24 -12.14 17.06
C ILE A 134 -26.92 -10.69 17.47
N LEU A 135 -25.76 -10.15 17.08
CA LEU A 135 -25.41 -8.73 17.32
C LEU A 135 -26.47 -7.80 16.75
N LYS A 136 -26.84 -8.00 15.48
CA LYS A 136 -27.86 -7.19 14.81
C LYS A 136 -29.23 -7.31 15.46
N LYS A 137 -29.56 -8.46 16.05
CA LYS A 137 -30.84 -8.67 16.71
C LYS A 137 -30.90 -8.01 18.09
N GLU A 138 -29.92 -8.30 18.95
CA GLU A 138 -29.94 -7.90 20.36
C GLU A 138 -29.39 -6.49 20.58
N PHE A 139 -28.43 -6.03 19.76
CA PHE A 139 -27.68 -4.79 20.00
C PHE A 139 -27.90 -3.68 18.98
N ARG A 140 -28.68 -3.86 17.91
CA ARG A 140 -28.83 -2.82 16.85
C ARG A 140 -29.27 -1.42 17.35
N LYS A 141 -29.93 -1.33 18.50
CA LYS A 141 -30.32 -0.05 19.13
C LYS A 141 -29.34 0.42 20.21
N HIS A 142 -28.37 -0.40 20.59
CA HIS A 142 -27.36 -0.08 21.58
C HIS A 142 -26.34 0.91 20.98
N PRO A 143 -25.92 1.96 21.70
CA PRO A 143 -24.95 2.94 21.19
C PRO A 143 -23.64 2.32 20.72
N ALA A 144 -23.14 1.31 21.44
CA ALA A 144 -21.88 0.62 21.12
C ALA A 144 -22.00 -0.49 20.03
N TYR A 145 -23.11 -0.56 19.30
CA TYR A 145 -23.29 -1.58 18.25
C TYR A 145 -22.24 -1.54 17.13
N PRO A 146 -21.87 -0.36 16.58
CA PRO A 146 -20.79 -0.29 15.60
C PRO A 146 -19.47 -0.79 16.18
N ASP A 147 -19.15 -0.41 17.41
CA ASP A 147 -17.92 -0.83 18.08
C ASP A 147 -17.86 -2.34 18.29
N PHE A 148 -18.99 -2.99 18.63
CA PHE A 148 -19.02 -4.44 18.73
C PHE A 148 -18.74 -5.12 17.39
N ILE A 149 -19.31 -4.61 16.30
CA ILE A 149 -19.07 -5.16 14.95
C ILE A 149 -17.60 -5.00 14.56
N ASP A 150 -17.06 -3.79 14.73
CA ASP A 150 -15.69 -3.48 14.37
C ASP A 150 -14.72 -4.33 15.20
N LEU A 151 -14.96 -4.48 16.49
CA LEU A 151 -14.13 -5.28 17.39
C LEU A 151 -14.16 -6.78 17.04
N PHE A 152 -15.33 -7.34 16.70
CA PHE A 152 -15.41 -8.74 16.26
C PHE A 152 -14.68 -8.94 14.92
N HIS A 153 -14.87 -8.05 13.93
CA HIS A 153 -14.16 -8.17 12.65
C HIS A 153 -12.64 -7.99 12.80
N GLU A 154 -12.20 -7.02 13.60
CA GLU A 154 -10.78 -6.76 13.83
C GLU A 154 -10.10 -7.97 14.49
N VAL A 155 -10.70 -8.50 15.55
CA VAL A 155 -10.14 -9.66 16.28
C VAL A 155 -10.18 -10.92 15.42
N THR A 156 -11.23 -11.14 14.62
CA THR A 156 -11.27 -12.27 13.66
C THR A 156 -10.10 -12.18 12.68
N TRP A 157 -9.91 -11.02 12.04
CA TRP A 157 -8.81 -10.83 11.08
C TRP A 157 -7.43 -11.01 11.72
N GLN A 158 -7.23 -10.44 12.92
CA GLN A 158 -6.01 -10.62 13.70
C GLN A 158 -5.73 -12.10 13.96
N THR A 159 -6.73 -12.86 14.41
CA THR A 159 -6.56 -14.29 14.69
C THR A 159 -6.36 -15.14 13.44
N GLU A 160 -6.98 -14.79 12.31
CA GLU A 160 -6.72 -15.43 11.01
C GLU A 160 -5.29 -15.20 10.52
N LEU A 161 -4.74 -13.99 10.71
CA LEU A 161 -3.32 -13.70 10.40
C LEU A 161 -2.37 -14.52 11.28
N GLY A 162 -2.69 -14.66 12.57
CA GLY A 162 -1.96 -15.53 13.49
C GLY A 162 -1.99 -16.99 13.03
N GLN A 163 -3.17 -17.50 12.64
CA GLN A 163 -3.35 -18.85 12.14
C GLN A 163 -2.58 -19.09 10.82
N LEU A 164 -2.61 -18.13 9.90
CA LEU A 164 -1.84 -18.22 8.66
C LEU A 164 -0.34 -18.35 8.95
N CYS A 165 0.18 -17.52 9.86
CA CYS A 165 1.58 -17.55 10.25
C CYS A 165 1.96 -18.90 10.88
N ASP A 166 1.09 -19.47 11.71
CA ASP A 166 1.28 -20.80 12.31
C ASP A 166 1.44 -21.88 11.23
N LEU A 167 0.50 -21.94 10.26
CA LEU A 167 0.48 -22.97 9.21
C LEU A 167 1.69 -22.91 8.26
N ILE A 168 2.15 -21.71 7.89
CA ILE A 168 3.31 -21.56 6.99
C ILE A 168 4.65 -21.70 7.71
N THR A 169 4.68 -21.49 9.03
CA THR A 169 5.90 -21.66 9.84
C THR A 169 6.16 -23.13 10.13
N ALA A 170 5.09 -23.91 10.35
CA ALA A 170 5.13 -25.29 10.79
C ALA A 170 4.28 -26.21 9.89
N PRO A 171 4.60 -26.36 8.59
CA PRO A 171 3.85 -27.30 7.74
C PRO A 171 4.07 -28.75 8.22
N GLU A 172 2.99 -29.54 8.30
CA GLU A 172 3.05 -30.93 8.78
C GLU A 172 3.93 -31.84 7.91
N ASP A 173 3.97 -31.58 6.59
CA ASP A 173 4.66 -32.43 5.62
C ASP A 173 6.16 -32.08 5.43
N ASN A 174 6.63 -30.99 6.04
CA ASN A 174 8.01 -30.52 5.89
C ASN A 174 8.55 -29.92 7.20
N VAL A 175 9.37 -30.70 7.91
CA VAL A 175 10.01 -30.26 9.15
C VAL A 175 11.25 -29.43 8.83
N ASP A 176 11.18 -28.12 9.08
CA ASP A 176 12.29 -27.19 8.95
C ASP A 176 12.39 -26.31 10.22
N LEU A 177 13.31 -26.68 11.11
CA LEU A 177 13.53 -25.97 12.37
C LEU A 177 14.26 -24.62 12.17
N ASP A 178 14.89 -24.36 11.02
CA ASP A 178 15.48 -23.04 10.71
C ASP A 178 14.38 -22.01 10.39
N ASN A 179 13.18 -22.47 10.05
CA ASN A 179 12.02 -21.62 9.89
C ASN A 179 11.49 -21.10 11.24
N PHE A 180 11.88 -21.67 12.38
CA PHE A 180 11.39 -21.28 13.71
C PHE A 180 12.18 -20.10 14.28
N SER A 181 11.47 -19.17 14.92
CA SER A 181 12.10 -18.09 15.66
C SER A 181 11.19 -17.57 16.78
N MET A 182 11.80 -17.01 17.83
CA MET A 182 11.05 -16.36 18.92
C MET A 182 10.16 -15.21 18.41
N ALA A 183 10.56 -14.52 17.34
CA ALA A 183 9.77 -13.46 16.72
C ALA A 183 8.50 -13.99 16.06
N LYS A 184 8.61 -15.10 15.29
CA LYS A 184 7.45 -15.78 14.70
C LYS A 184 6.54 -16.37 15.76
N TYR A 185 7.13 -17.01 16.78
CA TYR A 185 6.39 -17.51 17.94
C TYR A 185 5.59 -16.38 18.62
N SER A 186 6.23 -15.27 18.99
CA SER A 186 5.53 -14.14 19.63
C SER A 186 4.41 -13.58 18.75
N PHE A 187 4.65 -13.45 17.43
CA PHE A 187 3.59 -13.04 16.50
C PHE A 187 2.40 -14.02 16.51
N ILE A 188 2.66 -15.32 16.36
CA ILE A 188 1.61 -16.36 16.41
C ILE A 188 0.85 -16.25 17.72
N VAL A 189 1.53 -16.18 18.86
CA VAL A 189 0.88 -16.14 20.17
C VAL A 189 0.01 -14.89 20.37
N ILE A 190 0.54 -13.72 20.03
CA ILE A 190 -0.20 -12.46 20.16
C ILE A 190 -1.49 -12.51 19.34
N TYR A 191 -1.38 -12.90 18.07
CA TYR A 191 -2.49 -12.81 17.12
C TYR A 191 -3.43 -14.02 17.17
N LYS A 192 -2.90 -15.25 17.23
CA LYS A 192 -3.69 -16.49 17.29
C LYS A 192 -4.35 -16.67 18.66
N THR A 193 -3.72 -16.25 19.76
CA THR A 193 -4.22 -16.57 21.12
C THR A 193 -4.65 -15.33 21.92
N ALA A 194 -3.84 -14.26 21.98
CA ALA A 194 -4.03 -13.20 22.96
C ALA A 194 -5.26 -12.30 22.68
N TYR A 195 -5.47 -11.87 21.44
CA TYR A 195 -6.54 -10.94 21.09
C TYR A 195 -7.95 -11.49 21.39
N TYR A 196 -8.31 -12.66 20.85
CA TYR A 196 -9.66 -13.20 21.05
C TYR A 196 -9.89 -13.77 22.45
N SER A 197 -8.83 -14.24 23.14
CA SER A 197 -8.96 -14.90 24.44
C SER A 197 -8.93 -13.95 25.63
N PHE A 198 -8.15 -12.87 25.54
CA PHE A 198 -7.89 -11.97 26.67
C PHE A 198 -8.42 -10.56 26.41
N TYR A 199 -8.04 -9.97 25.27
CA TYR A 199 -8.42 -8.58 24.97
C TYR A 199 -9.91 -8.43 24.67
N LEU A 200 -10.45 -9.24 23.75
CA LEU A 200 -11.84 -9.16 23.29
C LEU A 200 -12.88 -9.16 24.44
N PRO A 201 -12.84 -10.09 25.41
CA PRO A 201 -13.84 -10.10 26.49
C PRO A 201 -13.87 -8.82 27.34
N VAL A 202 -12.70 -8.24 27.62
CA VAL A 202 -12.59 -7.02 28.45
C VAL A 202 -12.97 -5.79 27.64
N ALA A 203 -12.54 -5.70 26.38
CA ALA A 203 -12.95 -4.64 25.47
C ALA A 203 -14.48 -4.62 25.27
N LEU A 204 -15.11 -5.78 25.08
CA LEU A 204 -16.58 -5.88 25.01
C LEU A 204 -17.26 -5.36 26.28
N ALA A 205 -16.71 -5.66 27.46
CA ALA A 205 -17.25 -5.16 28.72
C ALA A 205 -17.09 -3.63 28.88
N LEU A 206 -15.97 -3.06 28.41
CA LEU A 206 -15.74 -1.62 28.40
C LEU A 206 -16.71 -0.91 27.45
N HIS A 207 -16.94 -1.45 26.25
CA HIS A 207 -17.90 -0.91 25.29
C HIS A 207 -19.34 -1.02 25.80
N LEU A 208 -19.71 -2.13 26.44
CA LEU A 208 -21.04 -2.30 27.01
C LEU A 208 -21.31 -1.31 28.15
N THR A 209 -20.30 -1.03 28.98
CA THR A 209 -20.43 -0.11 30.13
C THR A 209 -20.21 1.36 29.78
N GLY A 210 -19.84 1.68 28.53
CA GLY A 210 -19.53 3.05 28.10
C GLY A 210 -18.19 3.57 28.63
N LEU A 211 -17.28 2.68 29.04
CA LEU A 211 -15.96 2.98 29.60
C LEU A 211 -14.82 2.72 28.60
N ALA A 212 -15.12 2.43 27.33
CA ALA A 212 -14.15 2.21 26.27
C ALA A 212 -13.51 3.52 25.76
N THR A 213 -12.84 4.26 26.64
CA THR A 213 -12.02 5.40 26.24
C THR A 213 -10.72 4.91 25.58
N PRO A 214 -10.07 5.71 24.71
CA PRO A 214 -8.76 5.36 24.15
C PRO A 214 -7.71 5.08 25.23
N GLY A 215 -7.78 5.77 26.37
CA GLY A 215 -6.93 5.54 27.54
C GLY A 215 -7.17 4.16 28.15
N ASN A 216 -8.42 3.83 28.48
CA ASN A 216 -8.76 2.52 29.07
C ASN A 216 -8.46 1.37 28.12
N LEU A 217 -8.79 1.48 26.83
CA LEU A 217 -8.51 0.46 25.81
C LEU A 217 -7.00 0.19 25.66
N LYS A 218 -6.18 1.25 25.68
CA LYS A 218 -4.72 1.11 25.64
C LYS A 218 -4.19 0.44 26.91
N GLN A 219 -4.64 0.86 28.08
CA GLN A 219 -4.20 0.27 29.36
C GLN A 219 -4.54 -1.22 29.44
N VAL A 220 -5.74 -1.63 29.01
CA VAL A 220 -6.09 -3.06 28.99
C VAL A 220 -5.33 -3.82 27.90
N HIS A 221 -5.06 -3.23 26.74
CA HIS A 221 -4.23 -3.83 25.68
C HIS A 221 -2.79 -4.11 26.17
N ASP A 222 -2.14 -3.11 26.75
CA ASP A 222 -0.75 -3.16 27.23
C ASP A 222 -0.54 -4.20 28.37
N ILE A 223 -1.63 -4.72 28.95
CA ILE A 223 -1.62 -5.72 30.02
C ILE A 223 -2.15 -7.08 29.54
N LEU A 224 -3.26 -7.11 28.81
CA LEU A 224 -3.93 -8.34 28.38
C LEU A 224 -3.16 -9.07 27.27
N ILE A 225 -2.43 -8.34 26.41
CA ILE A 225 -1.59 -8.99 25.39
C ILE A 225 -0.42 -9.76 26.04
N PRO A 226 0.40 -9.17 26.94
CA PRO A 226 1.39 -9.92 27.70
C PRO A 226 0.82 -11.07 28.54
N MET A 227 -0.40 -10.92 29.08
CA MET A 227 -1.09 -12.03 29.77
C MET A 227 -1.40 -13.19 28.82
N GLY A 228 -1.83 -12.90 27.58
CA GLY A 228 -2.05 -13.91 26.55
C GLY A 228 -0.78 -14.63 26.14
N GLU A 229 0.35 -13.91 26.07
CA GLU A 229 1.66 -14.52 25.84
C GLU A 229 2.07 -15.47 26.97
N TYR A 230 1.95 -15.01 28.22
CA TYR A 230 2.19 -15.87 29.39
C TYR A 230 1.30 -17.12 29.37
N PHE A 231 0.03 -16.95 29.02
CA PHE A 231 -0.92 -18.07 28.94
C PHE A 231 -0.48 -19.12 27.91
N GLN A 232 -0.02 -18.72 26.73
CA GLN A 232 0.45 -19.67 25.72
C GLN A 232 1.76 -20.34 26.12
N ILE A 233 2.70 -19.62 26.75
CA ILE A 233 3.94 -20.21 27.29
C ILE A 233 3.60 -21.32 28.32
N GLN A 234 2.60 -21.08 29.16
CA GLN A 234 2.11 -22.09 30.10
C GLN A 234 1.43 -23.27 29.38
N ASP A 235 0.66 -23.03 28.32
CA ASP A 235 -0.01 -24.09 27.54
C ASP A 235 1.03 -24.99 26.83
N ASP A 236 2.05 -24.42 26.21
CA ASP A 236 3.15 -25.14 25.56
C ASP A 236 3.96 -25.98 26.56
N TYR A 237 4.19 -25.44 27.76
CA TYR A 237 4.83 -26.20 28.85
C TYR A 237 3.94 -27.37 29.30
N LEU A 238 2.65 -27.12 29.52
CA LEU A 238 1.72 -28.17 29.93
C LEU A 238 1.57 -29.24 28.83
N ASP A 239 1.57 -28.90 27.55
CA ASP A 239 1.49 -29.87 26.46
C ASP A 239 2.64 -30.89 26.51
N ALA A 240 3.86 -30.41 26.78
CA ALA A 240 5.04 -31.26 26.87
C ALA A 240 5.15 -32.05 28.20
N TYR A 241 4.77 -31.44 29.33
CA TYR A 241 5.07 -31.94 30.68
C TYR A 241 3.85 -32.33 31.54
N GLY A 242 2.65 -31.87 31.22
CA GLY A 242 1.48 -32.05 32.07
C GLY A 242 0.73 -33.37 31.84
N ASP A 243 -0.02 -33.78 32.85
CA ASP A 243 -0.80 -35.02 32.82
C ASP A 243 -1.99 -34.89 31.84
N PRO A 244 -2.14 -35.80 30.85
CA PRO A 244 -3.28 -35.83 29.93
C PRO A 244 -4.66 -35.82 30.63
N ALA A 245 -4.74 -36.36 31.86
CA ALA A 245 -5.96 -36.33 32.67
C ALA A 245 -6.33 -34.92 33.19
N VAL A 246 -5.35 -34.02 33.30
CA VAL A 246 -5.51 -32.63 33.79
C VAL A 246 -5.72 -31.65 32.63
N ILE A 247 -5.06 -31.90 31.49
CA ILE A 247 -5.09 -31.03 30.29
C ILE A 247 -6.32 -31.32 29.41
N GLY A 248 -6.80 -32.57 29.40
CA GLY A 248 -7.98 -32.97 28.63
C GLY A 248 -7.72 -33.16 27.12
N LYS A 249 -6.46 -33.10 26.69
CA LYS A 249 -5.93 -33.56 25.39
C LYS A 249 -4.65 -34.37 25.64
N ILE A 250 -4.31 -35.25 24.70
CA ILE A 250 -2.96 -35.81 24.59
C ILE A 250 -2.12 -34.70 23.95
N GLY A 251 -1.03 -34.29 24.59
CA GLY A 251 -0.12 -33.30 24.01
C GLY A 251 0.60 -33.87 22.80
N THR A 252 0.54 -33.17 21.68
CA THR A 252 1.07 -33.62 20.38
C THR A 252 1.93 -32.56 19.71
N ASP A 253 2.22 -31.43 20.36
CA ASP A 253 2.89 -30.28 19.74
C ASP A 253 4.28 -30.65 19.17
N ILE A 254 5.01 -31.54 19.85
CA ILE A 254 6.30 -32.07 19.38
C ILE A 254 6.14 -32.93 18.11
N LYS A 255 5.06 -33.71 18.01
CA LYS A 255 4.78 -34.60 16.87
C LYS A 255 4.21 -33.85 15.67
N ASP A 256 3.44 -32.80 15.95
CA ASP A 256 2.72 -32.01 14.95
C ASP A 256 3.58 -30.85 14.41
N ASN A 257 4.90 -30.87 14.69
CA ASN A 257 5.87 -29.89 14.22
C ASN A 257 5.52 -28.44 14.66
N LYS A 258 4.88 -28.24 15.81
CA LYS A 258 4.42 -26.90 16.22
C LYS A 258 5.58 -26.00 16.63
N CYS A 259 5.51 -24.72 16.25
CA CYS A 259 6.44 -23.68 16.66
C CYS A 259 6.09 -23.20 18.08
N GLY A 260 6.50 -23.95 19.11
CA GLY A 260 6.23 -23.64 20.52
C GLY A 260 7.37 -22.92 21.24
N TRP A 261 7.11 -22.45 22.46
CA TRP A 261 8.11 -21.78 23.30
C TRP A 261 9.30 -22.68 23.65
N LEU A 262 9.03 -23.94 24.01
CA LEU A 262 10.06 -24.91 24.43
C LEU A 262 11.09 -25.17 23.33
N ILE A 263 10.63 -25.39 22.09
CA ILE A 263 11.54 -25.64 20.96
C ILE A 263 12.34 -24.39 20.61
N ASN A 264 11.71 -23.21 20.58
CA ASN A 264 12.44 -21.96 20.30
C ASN A 264 13.49 -21.64 21.37
N LYS A 265 13.21 -21.93 22.65
CA LYS A 265 14.20 -21.81 23.73
C LYS A 265 15.31 -22.85 23.61
N ALA A 266 14.96 -24.10 23.28
CA ALA A 266 15.94 -25.16 23.06
C ALA A 266 16.90 -24.81 21.92
N LEU A 267 16.40 -24.31 20.79
CA LEU A 267 17.22 -23.91 19.63
C LEU A 267 18.21 -22.79 19.94
N LEU A 268 17.92 -21.92 20.92
CA LEU A 268 18.80 -20.83 21.34
C LEU A 268 19.96 -21.29 22.23
N ILE A 269 19.80 -22.40 22.97
CA ILE A 269 20.78 -22.86 23.98
C ILE A 269 21.42 -24.21 23.64
N ALA A 270 20.88 -24.95 22.67
CA ALA A 270 21.38 -26.26 22.27
C ALA A 270 22.76 -26.15 21.61
N THR A 271 23.64 -27.09 21.96
CA THR A 271 24.91 -27.30 21.23
C THR A 271 24.66 -27.91 19.85
N PRO A 272 25.62 -27.88 18.91
CA PRO A 272 25.44 -28.48 17.58
C PRO A 272 25.06 -29.98 17.61
N GLU A 273 25.56 -30.74 18.60
CA GLU A 273 25.22 -32.15 18.77
C GLU A 273 23.78 -32.34 19.26
N GLN A 274 23.35 -31.50 20.20
CA GLN A 274 21.96 -31.48 20.71
C GLN A 274 20.97 -30.96 19.65
N ARG A 275 21.39 -30.00 18.82
CA ARG A 275 20.59 -29.49 17.69
C ARG A 275 20.27 -30.59 16.69
N LYS A 276 21.26 -31.43 16.37
CA LYS A 276 21.06 -32.59 15.49
C LYS A 276 20.00 -33.57 16.03
N ILE A 277 19.93 -33.76 17.35
CA ILE A 277 18.89 -34.58 17.98
C ILE A 277 17.50 -33.95 17.74
N LEU A 278 17.37 -32.62 17.79
CA LEU A 278 16.11 -31.95 17.46
C LEU A 278 15.75 -32.12 15.98
N ASP A 279 16.70 -31.90 15.06
CA ASP A 279 16.46 -32.03 13.62
C ASP A 279 16.02 -33.46 13.22
N ASP A 280 16.57 -34.50 13.86
CA ASP A 280 16.26 -35.91 13.55
C ASP A 280 14.92 -36.42 14.16
N ASN A 281 14.44 -35.77 15.23
CA ASN A 281 13.36 -36.31 16.08
C ASN A 281 12.13 -35.39 16.25
N TYR A 282 12.23 -34.07 16.09
CA TYR A 282 11.10 -33.14 16.21
C TYR A 282 10.17 -33.21 14.98
N GLY A 283 8.86 -33.03 15.16
CA GLY A 283 7.88 -33.08 14.07
C GLY A 283 7.66 -34.47 13.48
N GLN A 284 8.05 -35.53 14.19
CA GLN A 284 7.95 -36.91 13.73
C GLN A 284 6.84 -37.63 14.49
N LYS A 285 5.88 -38.23 13.77
CA LYS A 285 4.72 -38.95 14.33
C LYS A 285 5.10 -40.32 14.93
N ASP A 286 6.10 -40.35 15.81
CA ASP A 286 6.66 -41.54 16.49
C ASP A 286 6.90 -41.26 17.98
N ASP A 287 6.29 -42.08 18.85
CA ASP A 287 6.40 -41.97 20.31
C ASP A 287 7.84 -42.08 20.83
N ALA A 288 8.69 -42.88 20.17
CA ALA A 288 10.08 -43.06 20.58
C ALA A 288 10.94 -41.83 20.26
N LYS A 289 10.61 -41.11 19.19
CA LYS A 289 11.27 -39.85 18.83
C LYS A 289 10.83 -38.70 19.73
N GLU A 290 9.54 -38.63 20.07
CA GLU A 290 9.03 -37.68 21.06
C GLU A 290 9.70 -37.85 22.42
N ALA A 291 9.90 -39.10 22.88
CA ALA A 291 10.59 -39.39 24.14
C ALA A 291 12.03 -38.84 24.17
N LYS A 292 12.77 -38.94 23.05
CA LYS A 292 14.13 -38.39 22.93
C LYS A 292 14.16 -36.87 23.00
N VAL A 293 13.19 -36.19 22.37
CA VAL A 293 13.05 -34.73 22.48
C VAL A 293 12.75 -34.32 23.92
N LYS A 294 11.88 -35.05 24.62
CA LYS A 294 11.57 -34.80 26.04
C LYS A 294 12.77 -35.05 26.96
N GLU A 295 13.60 -36.05 26.68
CA GLU A 295 14.87 -36.26 27.40
C GLU A 295 15.85 -35.10 27.20
N LEU A 296 15.98 -34.60 25.96
CA LEU A 296 16.82 -33.45 25.68
C LEU A 296 16.30 -32.17 26.35
N PHE A 297 14.99 -31.95 26.38
CA PHE A 297 14.40 -30.81 27.10
C PHE A 297 14.69 -30.85 28.61
N LYS A 298 14.80 -32.05 29.21
CA LYS A 298 15.24 -32.22 30.61
C LYS A 298 16.73 -31.92 30.78
N GLU A 299 17.57 -32.37 29.85
CA GLU A 299 19.01 -32.09 29.87
C GLU A 299 19.29 -30.57 29.78
N LEU A 300 18.54 -29.86 28.94
CA LEU A 300 18.61 -28.40 28.77
C LEU A 300 17.95 -27.61 29.92
N GLN A 301 17.42 -28.29 30.94
CA GLN A 301 16.77 -27.68 32.11
C GLN A 301 15.65 -26.69 31.76
N LEU A 302 14.88 -26.97 30.69
CA LEU A 302 13.82 -26.06 30.23
C LEU A 302 12.70 -25.86 31.27
N GLU A 303 12.50 -26.81 32.19
CA GLU A 303 11.57 -26.67 33.31
C GLU A 303 11.97 -25.55 34.27
N THR A 304 13.26 -25.44 34.60
CA THR A 304 13.80 -24.36 35.45
C THR A 304 13.67 -23.01 34.73
N LEU A 305 14.01 -22.96 33.44
CA LEU A 305 13.86 -21.74 32.63
C LEU A 305 12.41 -21.29 32.51
N PHE A 306 11.46 -22.22 32.43
CA PHE A 306 10.03 -21.89 32.45
C PHE A 306 9.61 -21.29 33.79
N GLN A 307 10.06 -21.85 34.92
CA GLN A 307 9.76 -21.32 36.25
C GLN A 307 10.30 -19.89 36.44
N GLU A 308 11.53 -19.63 36.00
CA GLU A 308 12.13 -18.28 36.05
C GLU A 308 11.37 -17.28 35.16
N GLU A 309 11.01 -17.68 33.94
CA GLU A 309 10.26 -16.83 33.01
C GLU A 309 8.82 -16.59 33.50
N GLU A 310 8.15 -17.59 34.10
CA GLU A 310 6.83 -17.44 34.73
C GLU A 310 6.87 -16.41 35.87
N GLU A 311 7.84 -16.51 36.78
CA GLU A 311 7.96 -15.55 37.89
C GLU A 311 8.22 -14.14 37.38
N LYS A 312 9.11 -14.00 36.40
CA LYS A 312 9.45 -12.71 35.77
C LYS A 312 8.25 -12.09 35.08
N ARG A 313 7.53 -12.84 34.24
CA ARG A 313 6.39 -12.33 33.45
C ARG A 313 5.23 -11.95 34.35
N VAL A 314 4.96 -12.74 35.39
CA VAL A 314 3.91 -12.43 36.37
C VAL A 314 4.27 -11.20 37.22
N ALA A 315 5.53 -11.05 37.62
CA ALA A 315 5.99 -9.85 38.34
C ALA A 315 5.82 -8.58 37.48
N GLU A 316 6.17 -8.65 36.19
CA GLU A 316 5.97 -7.56 35.24
C GLU A 316 4.49 -7.22 35.07
N ILE A 317 3.63 -8.22 34.87
CA ILE A 317 2.18 -8.02 34.73
C ILE A 317 1.59 -7.40 36.01
N ARG A 318 1.98 -7.86 37.21
CA ARG A 318 1.53 -7.28 38.48
C ARG A 318 1.94 -5.82 38.63
N LYS A 319 3.17 -5.48 38.22
CA LYS A 319 3.64 -4.09 38.23
C LYS A 319 2.79 -3.23 37.30
N ARG A 320 2.54 -3.69 36.07
CA ARG A 320 1.68 -2.97 35.11
C ARG A 320 0.25 -2.79 35.64
N ILE A 321 -0.33 -3.79 36.30
CA ILE A 321 -1.64 -3.67 36.95
C ILE A 321 -1.61 -2.63 38.08
N ALA A 322 -0.55 -2.61 38.88
CA ALA A 322 -0.40 -1.63 39.97
C ALA A 322 -0.34 -0.19 39.45
N ASP A 323 0.25 0.01 38.27
CA ASP A 323 0.41 1.31 37.61
C ASP A 323 -0.83 1.77 36.81
N VAL A 324 -1.90 0.97 36.76
CA VAL A 324 -3.16 1.35 36.06
C VAL A 324 -3.80 2.59 36.69
N ASP A 325 -4.16 3.54 35.84
CA ASP A 325 -4.97 4.69 36.19
C ASP A 325 -6.47 4.33 36.15
N GLU A 326 -7.12 4.38 37.32
CA GLU A 326 -8.55 4.15 37.48
C GLU A 326 -9.40 5.44 37.33
N GLY A 327 -8.77 6.58 37.01
CA GLY A 327 -9.41 7.89 36.89
C GLY A 327 -10.51 7.96 35.84
N GLU A 328 -10.44 7.12 34.79
CA GLU A 328 -11.44 7.01 33.72
C GLU A 328 -12.43 5.84 33.94
N GLY A 329 -12.53 5.31 35.16
CA GLY A 329 -13.53 4.31 35.54
C GLY A 329 -13.10 2.84 35.37
N LEU A 330 -11.96 2.57 34.73
CA LEU A 330 -11.34 1.24 34.71
C LEU A 330 -11.05 0.75 36.13
N GLN A 331 -11.14 -0.56 36.36
CA GLN A 331 -10.88 -1.18 37.66
C GLN A 331 -9.77 -2.21 37.57
N LYS A 332 -8.74 -2.07 38.41
CA LYS A 332 -7.63 -3.03 38.54
C LYS A 332 -8.12 -4.45 38.83
N ALA A 333 -9.20 -4.56 39.60
CA ALA A 333 -9.87 -5.82 39.94
C ALA A 333 -10.26 -6.66 38.72
N VAL A 334 -10.55 -6.04 37.56
CA VAL A 334 -10.83 -6.77 36.30
C VAL A 334 -9.59 -7.52 35.86
N LEU A 335 -8.44 -6.85 35.80
CA LEU A 335 -7.18 -7.42 35.36
C LEU A 335 -6.62 -8.43 36.39
N GLU A 336 -6.79 -8.15 37.68
CA GLU A 336 -6.43 -9.09 38.76
C GLU A 336 -7.25 -10.38 38.70
N SER A 337 -8.55 -10.29 38.38
CA SER A 337 -9.43 -11.45 38.19
C SER A 337 -8.97 -12.34 37.04
N PHE A 338 -8.53 -11.75 35.92
CA PHE A 338 -7.96 -12.49 34.80
C PHE A 338 -6.63 -13.16 35.17
N LEU A 339 -5.73 -12.43 35.84
CA LEU A 339 -4.44 -12.97 36.30
C LEU A 339 -4.62 -14.14 37.27
N ALA A 340 -5.57 -14.02 38.22
CA ALA A 340 -5.87 -15.07 39.19
C ALA A 340 -6.41 -16.36 38.53
N LYS A 341 -7.11 -16.25 37.39
CA LYS A 341 -7.63 -17.40 36.63
C LYS A 341 -6.56 -18.14 35.83
N ILE A 342 -5.37 -17.56 35.61
CA ILE A 342 -4.28 -18.12 34.79
C ILE A 342 -3.01 -18.46 35.59
N TYR A 343 -2.72 -17.75 36.68
CA TYR A 343 -1.51 -17.98 37.46
C TYR A 343 -1.52 -19.37 38.13
N LYS A 344 -0.47 -20.16 37.88
CA LYS A 344 -0.26 -21.53 38.44
C LYS A 344 -1.41 -22.52 38.23
N ARG A 345 -1.89 -22.65 36.98
CA ARG A 345 -2.81 -23.73 36.60
C ARG A 345 -2.12 -25.08 36.67
N GLY A 346 -2.42 -25.88 37.70
CA GLY A 346 -1.92 -27.26 37.83
C GLY A 346 -1.48 -27.65 39.25
N SER A 347 -1.29 -26.68 40.15
CA SER A 347 -0.94 -26.94 41.55
C SER A 347 -2.21 -27.09 42.39
N SER A 348 -2.49 -28.30 42.90
CA SER A 348 -3.56 -28.52 43.87
C SER A 348 -3.13 -28.03 45.26
N PHE A 349 -3.50 -26.79 45.65
CA PHE A 349 -3.54 -26.37 47.06
C PHE A 349 -4.72 -25.41 47.31
N PRO A 350 -5.32 -25.44 48.52
CA PRO A 350 -6.64 -24.89 48.78
C PRO A 350 -6.61 -23.38 49.04
N THR A 351 -7.77 -22.79 48.77
CA THR A 351 -8.22 -21.45 49.13
C THR A 351 -7.87 -21.11 50.58
N LEU A 352 -7.27 -19.94 50.82
CA LEU A 352 -7.26 -19.31 52.14
C LEU A 352 -7.29 -17.78 52.04
N CYS A 353 -8.09 -17.24 52.94
CA CYS A 353 -8.53 -15.85 53.07
C CYS A 353 -7.44 -14.90 53.59
N SER A 354 -7.73 -13.61 53.37
CA SER A 354 -7.66 -12.49 54.33
C SER A 354 -6.33 -12.06 54.96
N GLU A 355 -6.22 -10.71 55.03
CA GLU A 355 -5.36 -9.88 55.89
C GLU A 355 -3.90 -9.70 55.48
N LEU A 356 -3.56 -8.44 55.16
CA LEU A 356 -2.48 -7.70 55.81
C LEU A 356 -2.68 -6.19 55.60
N VAL A 357 -3.22 -5.57 56.64
CA VAL A 357 -3.07 -4.12 56.92
C VAL A 357 -1.69 -3.92 57.55
N PHE A 358 -1.04 -2.78 57.25
CA PHE A 358 -0.08 -1.97 58.02
C PHE A 358 0.90 -1.33 57.01
N GLY A 359 1.18 -0.03 56.99
CA GLY A 359 0.79 1.09 57.83
C GLY A 359 1.34 2.37 57.18
N GLY A 360 0.69 3.50 57.44
CA GLY A 360 1.20 4.80 57.01
C GLY A 360 2.32 5.31 57.91
N SER A 361 3.24 6.09 57.33
CA SER A 361 3.97 7.12 58.07
C SER A 361 4.29 8.30 57.16
N SER A 362 3.80 9.45 57.62
CA SER A 362 4.15 10.85 57.37
C SER A 362 5.30 11.22 56.43
N ALA A 363 4.96 12.20 55.58
CA ALA A 363 5.70 13.40 55.21
C ALA A 363 7.09 13.59 55.84
N ASP A 364 8.07 13.85 54.96
CA ASP A 364 9.06 14.89 55.23
C ASP A 364 9.39 15.67 53.95
N ASP A 365 9.53 16.96 54.18
CA ASP A 365 9.71 18.09 53.27
C ASP A 365 11.17 18.20 52.78
N LYS A 366 11.38 19.09 51.79
CA LYS A 366 12.65 19.57 51.18
C LYS A 366 13.14 18.75 49.98
N THR A 367 13.49 19.32 48.82
CA THR A 367 14.02 20.65 48.51
C THR A 367 13.75 20.98 47.04
N VAL A 368 13.41 22.23 46.77
CA VAL A 368 13.44 22.85 45.44
C VAL A 368 14.91 22.95 45.00
N GLU A 369 15.29 22.20 43.97
CA GLU A 369 16.46 22.51 43.15
C GLU A 369 15.99 22.95 41.75
N MET A 370 16.04 24.26 41.52
CA MET A 370 16.05 24.82 40.18
C MET A 370 17.38 24.46 39.52
N SER A 371 17.38 23.39 38.72
CA SER A 371 18.38 23.18 37.67
C SER A 371 17.67 23.24 36.33
N GLY A 372 18.11 24.15 35.46
CA GLY A 372 17.57 24.29 34.11
C GLY A 372 17.92 23.07 33.26
N SER A 373 17.03 22.08 33.26
CA SER A 373 17.00 21.06 32.21
C SER A 373 16.05 21.53 31.11
N SER A 374 16.51 21.53 29.85
CA SER A 374 15.63 21.72 28.71
C SER A 374 14.56 20.63 28.74
N GLU A 375 13.29 21.00 28.88
CA GLU A 375 12.17 20.06 28.81
C GLU A 375 12.28 19.23 27.52
N LYS A 376 12.38 17.91 27.66
CA LYS A 376 12.48 17.00 26.50
C LYS A 376 11.14 17.04 25.75
N ARG A 377 11.17 17.38 24.46
CA ARG A 377 9.98 17.32 23.59
C ARG A 377 9.59 15.87 23.30
N ASP A 378 8.29 15.59 23.25
CA ASP A 378 7.74 14.29 22.85
C ASP A 378 7.93 14.07 21.34
N ILE A 379 8.71 13.04 20.99
CA ILE A 379 9.04 12.65 19.62
C ILE A 379 8.04 11.65 19.06
N LYS A 380 7.41 10.83 19.90
CA LYS A 380 6.42 9.82 19.43
C LYS A 380 5.11 10.52 19.05
N ASN A 381 4.69 11.50 19.85
CA ASN A 381 3.48 12.29 19.58
C ASN A 381 3.75 13.64 18.89
N HIS A 382 4.61 13.67 17.87
CA HIS A 382 4.99 14.90 17.17
C HIS A 382 3.90 15.42 16.20
N LEU A 383 4.01 16.71 15.83
CA LEU A 383 3.13 17.39 14.86
C LEU A 383 3.78 17.46 13.48
N LEU A 384 2.97 17.43 12.42
CA LEU A 384 3.44 17.50 11.03
C LEU A 384 2.79 18.65 10.28
N PHE A 385 3.62 19.60 9.83
CA PHE A 385 3.25 20.64 8.89
C PHE A 385 3.88 20.35 7.54
N GLU A 386 3.07 20.17 6.51
CA GLU A 386 3.54 19.91 5.14
C GLU A 386 3.24 21.11 4.25
N VAL A 387 4.27 21.73 3.69
CA VAL A 387 4.22 23.04 3.06
C VAL A 387 4.49 22.90 1.56
N ALA A 388 3.56 23.36 0.74
CA ALA A 388 3.73 23.41 -0.70
C ALA A 388 2.86 24.51 -1.32
N THR A 389 3.25 25.00 -2.51
CA THR A 389 2.44 25.97 -3.26
C THR A 389 1.18 25.37 -3.89
N GLU A 390 1.17 24.04 -4.08
CA GLU A 390 0.07 23.32 -4.75
C GLU A 390 -1.01 22.81 -3.78
N VAL A 391 -0.97 23.18 -2.49
CA VAL A 391 -2.03 22.82 -1.53
C VAL A 391 -3.32 23.55 -1.91
N ALA A 392 -4.40 22.81 -2.16
CA ALA A 392 -5.71 23.34 -2.59
C ALA A 392 -5.66 24.24 -3.85
N ASN A 393 -4.62 24.07 -4.68
CA ASN A 393 -4.46 24.81 -5.94
C ASN A 393 -3.66 23.96 -6.94
N ARG A 394 -4.34 23.40 -7.94
CA ARG A 394 -3.72 22.52 -8.93
C ARG A 394 -2.90 23.31 -9.95
N VAL A 395 -1.58 23.33 -9.77
CA VAL A 395 -0.61 23.94 -10.71
C VAL A 395 0.17 22.88 -11.49
N GLY A 396 0.52 21.76 -10.86
CA GLY A 396 1.40 20.75 -11.41
C GLY A 396 1.14 19.35 -10.87
N GLY A 397 2.21 18.54 -10.82
CA GLY A 397 2.15 17.15 -10.36
C GLY A 397 2.25 17.01 -8.84
N ILE A 398 2.70 18.04 -8.11
CA ILE A 398 2.85 17.98 -6.65
C ILE A 398 1.46 17.98 -6.01
N TYR A 399 0.48 18.66 -6.60
CA TYR A 399 -0.93 18.55 -6.22
C TYR A 399 -1.38 17.08 -6.14
N SER A 400 -1.04 16.28 -7.16
CA SER A 400 -1.40 14.85 -7.20
C SER A 400 -0.66 14.03 -6.13
N VAL A 401 0.60 14.36 -5.81
CA VAL A 401 1.35 13.74 -4.70
C VAL A 401 0.63 13.97 -3.40
N LEU A 402 0.40 15.25 -3.06
CA LEU A 402 -0.17 15.63 -1.76
C LEU A 402 -1.58 15.06 -1.62
N LYS A 403 -2.38 15.14 -2.69
CA LYS A 403 -3.74 14.61 -2.72
C LYS A 403 -3.78 13.09 -2.53
N SER A 404 -2.95 12.34 -3.24
CA SER A 404 -2.96 10.87 -3.15
C SER A 404 -2.30 10.37 -1.87
N LYS A 405 -1.31 11.08 -1.31
CA LYS A 405 -0.64 10.74 -0.04
C LYS A 405 -1.48 11.07 1.20
N ALA A 406 -2.41 12.02 1.10
CA ALA A 406 -3.20 12.51 2.22
C ALA A 406 -3.92 11.41 3.03
N PRO A 407 -4.58 10.38 2.44
CA PRO A 407 -5.24 9.32 3.20
C PRO A 407 -4.30 8.54 4.12
N VAL A 408 -3.11 8.16 3.63
CA VAL A 408 -2.14 7.41 4.43
C VAL A 408 -1.54 8.30 5.52
N THR A 409 -1.26 9.57 5.21
CA THR A 409 -0.71 10.50 6.20
C THR A 409 -1.73 10.88 7.28
N THR A 410 -3.01 11.03 6.91
CA THR A 410 -4.10 11.31 7.85
C THR A 410 -4.44 10.08 8.70
N ALA A 411 -4.32 8.86 8.18
CA ALA A 411 -4.43 7.65 8.99
C ALA A 411 -3.33 7.57 10.07
N GLU A 412 -2.10 8.02 9.75
CA GLU A 412 -0.97 8.00 10.68
C GLU A 412 -1.04 9.15 11.73
N TYR A 413 -1.37 10.37 11.33
CA TYR A 413 -1.31 11.56 12.21
C TYR A 413 -2.66 12.01 12.75
N GLY A 414 -3.77 11.64 12.08
CA GLY A 414 -5.09 12.18 12.34
C GLY A 414 -5.08 13.71 12.34
N ASP A 415 -5.51 14.27 13.47
CA ASP A 415 -5.63 15.71 13.71
C ASP A 415 -4.28 16.46 13.82
N ARG A 416 -3.16 15.75 13.93
CA ARG A 416 -1.80 16.31 14.07
C ARG A 416 -1.14 16.72 12.76
N TYR A 417 -1.79 16.41 11.63
CA TYR A 417 -1.31 16.74 10.30
C TYR A 417 -2.04 17.97 9.76
N THR A 418 -1.29 18.94 9.24
CA THR A 418 -1.84 20.14 8.61
C THR A 418 -0.99 20.54 7.41
N LEU A 419 -1.63 20.71 6.24
CA LEU A 419 -0.93 21.27 5.09
C LEU A 419 -0.98 22.79 5.10
N ILE A 420 0.09 23.44 4.64
CA ILE A 420 0.19 24.89 4.54
C ILE A 420 0.47 25.29 3.08
N GLY A 421 -0.29 26.26 2.57
CA GLY A 421 -0.10 26.78 1.22
C GLY A 421 -0.62 28.21 1.02
N PRO A 422 -0.41 28.79 -0.16
CA PRO A 422 -0.94 30.11 -0.51
C PRO A 422 -2.47 30.05 -0.73
N LEU A 423 -3.19 31.05 -0.25
CA LEU A 423 -4.64 31.16 -0.45
C LEU A 423 -4.96 31.66 -1.86
N ASN A 424 -5.50 30.78 -2.70
CA ASN A 424 -6.19 31.17 -3.92
C ASN A 424 -7.72 31.12 -3.69
N LYS A 425 -8.37 32.29 -3.64
CA LYS A 425 -9.81 32.40 -3.30
C LYS A 425 -10.72 31.66 -4.29
N THR A 426 -10.33 31.55 -5.56
CA THR A 426 -11.14 30.88 -6.59
C THR A 426 -11.12 29.36 -6.42
N SER A 427 -9.95 28.77 -6.20
CA SER A 427 -9.83 27.31 -6.01
C SER A 427 -10.31 26.88 -4.62
N ALA A 428 -9.98 27.65 -3.58
CA ALA A 428 -10.38 27.35 -2.20
C ALA A 428 -11.90 27.29 -2.03
N ALA A 429 -12.67 28.13 -2.74
CA ALA A 429 -14.13 28.12 -2.69
C ALA A 429 -14.76 26.79 -3.20
N VAL A 430 -14.02 26.01 -3.99
CA VAL A 430 -14.49 24.73 -4.55
C VAL A 430 -13.87 23.54 -3.80
N GLU A 431 -12.60 23.65 -3.40
CA GLU A 431 -11.83 22.53 -2.85
C GLU A 431 -11.77 22.49 -1.32
N VAL A 432 -12.07 23.59 -0.62
CA VAL A 432 -11.84 23.69 0.84
C VAL A 432 -13.13 23.99 1.58
N GLU A 433 -13.42 23.18 2.59
CA GLU A 433 -14.45 23.46 3.59
C GLU A 433 -13.83 24.33 4.68
N GLU A 434 -14.25 25.60 4.77
CA GLU A 434 -13.80 26.52 5.81
C GLU A 434 -14.31 26.09 7.19
N LEU A 435 -13.41 26.04 8.16
CA LEU A 435 -13.71 25.62 9.53
C LEU A 435 -13.11 26.59 10.54
N GLU A 436 -13.76 26.69 11.69
CA GLU A 436 -13.15 27.36 12.84
C GLU A 436 -11.97 26.53 13.36
N PRO A 437 -10.77 27.14 13.55
CA PRO A 437 -9.61 26.41 14.02
C PRO A 437 -9.89 25.79 15.40
N PRO A 438 -9.48 24.54 15.68
CA PRO A 438 -9.75 23.90 16.96
C PRO A 438 -9.10 24.66 18.13
N ALA A 439 -9.70 24.56 19.32
CA ALA A 439 -9.14 25.21 20.52
C ALA A 439 -7.73 24.67 20.81
N GLY A 440 -6.77 25.58 21.04
CA GLY A 440 -5.36 25.25 21.29
C GLY A 440 -4.39 26.16 20.55
N HIS A 441 -3.10 25.78 20.53
CA HIS A 441 -2.01 26.62 20.04
C HIS A 441 -2.14 27.04 18.57
N VAL A 442 -2.83 26.26 17.73
CA VAL A 442 -3.09 26.61 16.32
C VAL A 442 -4.01 27.84 16.24
N ARG A 443 -5.13 27.84 16.98
CA ARG A 443 -6.06 28.97 17.03
C ARG A 443 -5.38 30.23 17.59
N ASP A 444 -4.61 30.09 18.66
CA ASP A 444 -3.89 31.23 19.28
C ASP A 444 -2.86 31.84 18.33
N THR A 445 -2.18 30.99 17.55
CA THR A 445 -1.21 31.43 16.53
C THR A 445 -1.91 32.14 15.38
N ILE A 446 -3.02 31.58 14.88
CA ILE A 446 -3.82 32.23 13.82
C ILE A 446 -4.36 33.58 14.29
N ASN A 447 -4.86 33.68 15.52
CA ASN A 447 -5.35 34.93 16.09
C ASN A 447 -4.23 35.96 16.19
N SER A 448 -3.06 35.57 16.70
CA SER A 448 -1.88 36.45 16.77
C SER A 448 -1.41 36.93 15.38
N MET A 449 -1.52 36.10 14.34
CA MET A 449 -1.19 36.49 12.97
C MET A 449 -2.26 37.44 12.39
N LYS A 450 -3.54 37.19 12.65
CA LYS A 450 -4.67 38.06 12.27
C LYS A 450 -4.59 39.43 12.93
N GLU A 451 -4.22 39.52 14.21
CA GLU A 451 -3.99 40.79 14.91
C GLU A 451 -2.90 41.64 14.26
N ARG A 452 -1.89 40.99 13.66
CA ARG A 452 -0.82 41.66 12.90
C ARG A 452 -1.22 41.95 11.44
N GLY A 453 -2.47 41.69 11.07
CA GLY A 453 -3.05 41.98 9.76
C GLY A 453 -2.73 40.95 8.67
N ILE A 454 -2.49 39.69 9.05
CA ILE A 454 -2.29 38.58 8.11
C ILE A 454 -3.59 37.79 8.01
N GLU A 455 -4.17 37.74 6.82
CA GLU A 455 -5.39 36.96 6.55
C GLU A 455 -5.02 35.50 6.31
N MET A 456 -5.65 34.60 7.04
CA MET A 456 -5.45 33.16 6.95
C MET A 456 -6.80 32.45 6.99
N MET A 457 -6.95 31.43 6.16
CA MET A 457 -8.11 30.55 6.11
C MET A 457 -7.71 29.18 6.65
N TYR A 458 -8.49 28.65 7.58
CA TYR A 458 -8.33 27.30 8.11
C TYR A 458 -9.51 26.45 7.66
N GLY A 459 -9.26 25.19 7.31
CA GLY A 459 -10.31 24.33 6.79
C GLY A 459 -9.89 22.88 6.62
N ARG A 460 -10.76 22.11 5.95
CA ARG A 460 -10.46 20.76 5.46
C ARG A 460 -10.41 20.76 3.94
N TRP A 461 -9.41 20.11 3.38
CA TRP A 461 -9.36 19.89 1.95
C TRP A 461 -10.32 18.76 1.56
N LEU A 462 -11.24 19.02 0.64
CA LEU A 462 -12.29 18.10 0.17
C LEU A 462 -11.72 17.02 -0.77
N ILE A 463 -10.80 16.23 -0.24
CA ILE A 463 -10.19 15.07 -0.86
C ILE A 463 -10.31 13.86 0.08
N GLU A 464 -9.98 12.67 -0.42
CA GLU A 464 -9.91 11.46 0.40
C GLU A 464 -8.94 11.66 1.58
N GLY A 465 -9.34 11.24 2.78
CA GLY A 465 -8.63 11.51 4.04
C GLY A 465 -8.97 12.86 4.72
N ALA A 466 -9.58 13.81 4.00
CA ALA A 466 -10.02 15.11 4.51
C ALA A 466 -9.02 15.82 5.45
N PRO A 467 -7.75 16.04 5.00
CA PRO A 467 -6.71 16.63 5.85
C PRO A 467 -7.01 18.09 6.18
N ARG A 468 -6.48 18.55 7.32
CA ARG A 468 -6.54 19.96 7.74
C ARG A 468 -5.62 20.79 6.86
N VAL A 469 -6.08 21.98 6.47
CA VAL A 469 -5.31 22.94 5.66
C VAL A 469 -5.31 24.32 6.30
N LEU A 470 -4.19 25.01 6.16
CA LEU A 470 -3.99 26.39 6.55
C LEU A 470 -3.50 27.17 5.34
N LEU A 471 -4.39 27.97 4.76
CA LEU A 471 -4.11 28.77 3.56
C LEU A 471 -3.82 30.21 3.96
N ILE A 472 -2.65 30.72 3.56
CA ILE A 472 -2.17 32.05 3.92
C ILE A 472 -2.40 33.01 2.76
N ASN A 473 -3.07 34.14 2.99
CA ASN A 473 -3.21 35.17 1.96
C ASN A 473 -1.90 35.94 1.78
N THR A 474 -1.14 35.59 0.74
CA THR A 474 0.15 36.22 0.42
C THR A 474 0.01 37.71 0.10
N ALA A 475 -1.15 38.17 -0.40
CA ALA A 475 -1.40 39.59 -0.68
C ALA A 475 -1.17 40.48 0.56
N THR A 476 -1.43 39.97 1.76
CA THR A 476 -1.23 40.72 3.02
C THR A 476 0.25 40.92 3.39
N GLY A 477 1.14 40.08 2.85
CA GLY A 477 2.58 40.12 3.09
C GLY A 477 3.34 41.08 2.17
N TYR A 478 2.76 41.50 1.05
CA TYR A 478 3.41 42.36 0.06
C TYR A 478 3.89 43.72 0.61
N ARG A 479 3.26 44.21 1.68
CA ARG A 479 3.69 45.45 2.36
C ARG A 479 5.09 45.38 2.96
N TRP A 480 5.58 44.18 3.26
CA TRP A 480 6.94 43.96 3.79
C TRP A 480 7.90 43.39 2.75
N LEU A 481 7.48 43.26 1.49
CA LEU A 481 8.27 42.62 0.45
C LEU A 481 9.66 43.25 0.32
N SER A 482 9.75 44.59 0.29
CA SER A 482 11.04 45.29 0.18
C SER A 482 11.97 45.01 1.36
N GLU A 483 11.43 44.94 2.58
CA GLU A 483 12.19 44.62 3.79
C GLU A 483 12.67 43.16 3.76
N TRP A 484 11.77 42.22 3.44
CA TRP A 484 12.08 40.80 3.38
C TRP A 484 13.04 40.43 2.26
N LYS A 485 13.03 41.14 1.12
CA LYS A 485 14.06 41.01 0.09
C LYS A 485 15.43 41.42 0.62
N GLY A 486 15.50 42.52 1.37
CA GLY A 486 16.72 42.99 2.04
C GLY A 486 17.24 42.01 3.09
N ASP A 487 16.36 41.50 3.96
CA ASP A 487 16.72 40.48 4.97
C ASP A 487 17.18 39.19 4.30
N LEU A 488 16.51 38.73 3.24
CA LEU A 488 16.86 37.48 2.56
C LEU A 488 18.24 37.56 1.90
N TRP A 489 18.55 38.70 1.28
CA TRP A 489 19.88 38.98 0.76
C TRP A 489 20.93 38.99 1.87
N SER A 490 20.66 39.65 3.00
CA SER A 490 21.60 39.72 4.12
C SER A 490 21.83 38.37 4.82
N GLN A 491 20.80 37.53 4.95
CA GLN A 491 20.87 36.28 5.71
C GLN A 491 21.40 35.11 4.87
N ALA A 492 20.99 35.05 3.60
CA ALA A 492 21.20 33.90 2.73
C ALA A 492 21.87 34.24 1.39
N GLY A 493 22.13 35.51 1.07
CA GLY A 493 22.79 35.92 -0.17
C GLY A 493 21.96 35.67 -1.44
N ILE A 494 20.62 35.61 -1.31
CA ILE A 494 19.73 35.27 -2.41
C ILE A 494 19.24 36.56 -3.10
N PRO A 495 19.57 36.79 -4.39
CA PRO A 495 19.09 37.96 -5.11
C PRO A 495 17.60 37.80 -5.47
N SER A 496 16.86 38.90 -5.64
CA SER A 496 15.42 38.85 -5.97
C SER A 496 14.99 40.01 -6.89
N PRO A 497 15.04 39.83 -8.22
CA PRO A 497 14.63 40.85 -9.19
C PRO A 497 13.21 41.36 -8.95
N GLU A 498 12.96 42.65 -9.18
CA GLU A 498 11.64 43.25 -8.93
C GLU A 498 10.54 42.69 -9.85
N GLY A 499 10.87 42.44 -11.12
CA GLY A 499 9.92 41.99 -12.14
C GLY A 499 9.50 40.52 -12.09
N ASP A 500 10.07 39.70 -11.19
CA ASP A 500 9.73 38.28 -11.09
C ASP A 500 8.68 38.01 -10.00
N HIS A 501 7.42 37.93 -10.41
CA HIS A 501 6.29 37.68 -9.52
C HIS A 501 6.37 36.32 -8.81
N GLU A 502 6.86 35.27 -9.47
CA GLU A 502 6.92 33.92 -8.85
C GLU A 502 7.91 33.90 -7.67
N THR A 503 9.06 34.56 -7.85
CA THR A 503 10.04 34.72 -6.78
C THR A 503 9.49 35.60 -5.66
N ASN A 504 8.78 36.68 -5.98
CA ASN A 504 8.15 37.53 -4.97
C ASN A 504 7.12 36.76 -4.12
N GLU A 505 6.26 35.97 -4.75
CA GLU A 505 5.31 35.09 -4.06
C GLU A 505 6.01 34.07 -3.17
N ALA A 506 7.05 33.40 -3.67
CA ALA A 506 7.83 32.43 -2.90
C ALA A 506 8.48 33.06 -1.66
N ILE A 507 9.01 34.29 -1.79
CA ILE A 507 9.57 35.05 -0.67
C ILE A 507 8.48 35.36 0.35
N VAL A 508 7.37 35.95 -0.08
CA VAL A 508 6.27 36.32 0.81
C VAL A 508 5.73 35.10 1.56
N LEU A 509 5.48 34.00 0.84
CA LEU A 509 5.03 32.75 1.44
C LEU A 509 6.05 32.22 2.45
N GLY A 510 7.34 32.16 2.09
CA GLY A 510 8.39 31.64 2.96
C GLY A 510 8.53 32.43 4.27
N TYR A 511 8.45 33.76 4.21
CA TYR A 511 8.49 34.60 5.41
C TYR A 511 7.25 34.41 6.29
N LEU A 512 6.07 34.35 5.69
CA LEU A 512 4.82 34.13 6.43
C LEU A 512 4.78 32.74 7.08
N VAL A 513 5.27 31.71 6.40
CA VAL A 513 5.37 30.34 6.95
C VAL A 513 6.41 30.28 8.06
N ALA A 514 7.59 30.85 7.88
CA ALA A 514 8.61 30.90 8.93
C ALA A 514 8.12 31.69 10.16
N TRP A 515 7.34 32.76 9.94
CA TRP A 515 6.71 33.51 11.02
C TRP A 515 5.67 32.66 11.77
N PHE A 516 4.77 32.00 11.04
CA PHE A 516 3.79 31.09 11.62
C PHE A 516 4.46 29.99 12.45
N LEU A 517 5.48 29.31 11.91
CA LEU A 517 6.20 28.25 12.62
C LEU A 517 6.91 28.78 13.88
N GLY A 518 7.55 29.95 13.80
CA GLY A 518 8.18 30.57 14.97
C GLY A 518 7.19 30.93 16.08
N GLU A 519 6.05 31.51 15.72
CA GLU A 519 4.97 31.83 16.67
C GLU A 519 4.36 30.56 17.26
N PHE A 520 4.12 29.53 16.44
CA PHE A 520 3.56 28.27 16.89
C PHE A 520 4.47 27.54 17.88
N VAL A 521 5.76 27.38 17.53
CA VAL A 521 6.78 26.71 18.35
C VAL A 521 7.06 27.44 19.66
N SER A 522 6.86 28.77 19.71
CA SER A 522 7.00 29.53 20.96
C SER A 522 5.94 29.15 22.01
N ARG A 523 4.77 28.69 21.55
CA ARG A 523 3.62 28.27 22.35
C ARG A 523 3.62 26.77 22.63
N GLU A 524 3.89 25.95 21.60
CA GLU A 524 3.96 24.49 21.71
C GLU A 524 5.37 24.04 22.12
N ARG A 525 5.54 23.75 23.42
CA ARG A 525 6.80 23.28 24.00
C ARG A 525 6.81 21.80 24.35
N LYS A 526 5.66 21.12 24.28
CA LYS A 526 5.54 19.72 24.71
C LYS A 526 5.90 18.75 23.58
N ARG A 527 5.42 19.01 22.37
CA ARG A 527 5.57 18.10 21.22
C ARG A 527 6.68 18.57 20.27
N ALA A 528 7.37 17.62 19.65
CA ALA A 528 8.25 17.94 18.51
C ALA A 528 7.42 18.39 17.30
N VAL A 529 7.97 19.28 16.48
CA VAL A 529 7.33 19.81 15.27
C VAL A 529 8.19 19.48 14.07
N VAL A 530 7.60 18.76 13.10
CA VAL A 530 8.22 18.44 11.80
C VAL A 530 7.60 19.34 10.73
N ALA A 531 8.44 20.10 10.03
CA ALA A 531 8.05 20.94 8.91
C ALA A 531 8.65 20.38 7.61
N HIS A 532 7.81 19.84 6.74
CA HIS A 532 8.20 19.23 5.47
C HIS A 532 7.85 20.17 4.31
N PHE A 533 8.86 20.63 3.58
CA PHE A 533 8.73 21.55 2.46
C PHE A 533 8.90 20.83 1.12
N HIS A 534 7.97 21.08 0.19
CA HIS A 534 8.05 20.59 -1.17
C HIS A 534 8.40 21.69 -2.16
N GLU A 535 9.46 21.46 -2.92
CA GLU A 535 9.93 22.31 -4.02
C GLU A 535 10.45 23.71 -3.62
N TRP A 536 11.29 24.29 -4.46
CA TRP A 536 11.95 25.58 -4.18
C TRP A 536 10.98 26.73 -3.89
N LEU A 537 9.77 26.72 -4.47
CA LEU A 537 8.75 27.74 -4.27
C LEU A 537 8.28 27.85 -2.80
N ALA A 538 8.28 26.73 -2.06
CA ALA A 538 8.01 26.73 -0.62
C ALA A 538 9.30 26.79 0.22
N GLY A 539 10.47 26.67 -0.42
CA GLY A 539 11.76 26.48 0.23
C GLY A 539 12.37 27.72 0.90
N VAL A 540 11.84 28.93 0.68
CA VAL A 540 12.40 30.16 1.27
C VAL A 540 12.34 30.17 2.80
N ALA A 541 11.38 29.47 3.40
CA ALA A 541 11.27 29.36 4.85
C ALA A 541 12.44 28.57 5.49
N LEU A 542 13.11 27.68 4.76
CA LEU A 542 14.15 26.79 5.28
C LEU A 542 15.42 27.55 5.72
N PRO A 543 16.03 28.42 4.89
CA PRO A 543 17.13 29.29 5.34
C PRO A 543 16.76 30.14 6.56
N LEU A 544 15.53 30.66 6.60
CA LEU A 544 15.04 31.49 7.70
C LEU A 544 14.91 30.69 9.00
N ALA A 545 14.30 29.50 8.94
CA ALA A 545 14.12 28.62 10.09
C ALA A 545 15.47 28.23 10.71
N ARG A 546 16.46 27.87 9.87
CA ARG A 546 17.81 27.53 10.33
C ARG A 546 18.55 28.73 10.93
N LYS A 547 18.53 29.89 10.26
CA LYS A 547 19.24 31.10 10.74
C LYS A 547 18.65 31.65 12.03
N ARG A 548 17.32 31.63 12.14
CA ARG A 548 16.58 32.09 13.33
C ARG A 548 16.52 31.04 14.45
N LYS A 549 17.07 29.83 14.21
CA LYS A 549 17.06 28.70 15.14
C LYS A 549 15.66 28.41 15.68
N ILE A 550 14.68 28.35 14.77
CA ILE A 550 13.31 27.94 15.12
C ILE A 550 13.38 26.48 15.57
N ASP A 551 12.81 26.17 16.73
CA ASP A 551 12.82 24.83 17.33
C ASP A 551 11.79 23.91 16.67
N CYS A 552 12.03 23.62 15.38
CA CYS A 552 11.33 22.63 14.56
C CYS A 552 12.36 21.89 13.69
N THR A 553 12.10 20.62 13.38
CA THR A 553 12.91 19.87 12.42
C THR A 553 12.38 20.04 11.01
N THR A 554 13.29 20.10 10.03
CA THR A 554 12.96 20.49 8.66
C THR A 554 13.35 19.43 7.63
N ILE A 555 12.42 19.14 6.72
CA ILE A 555 12.63 18.23 5.58
C ILE A 555 12.42 19.04 4.30
N PHE A 556 13.29 18.87 3.31
CA PHE A 556 13.11 19.43 1.98
C PHE A 556 13.09 18.34 0.93
N THR A 557 12.00 18.28 0.16
CA THR A 557 11.89 17.39 -1.00
C THR A 557 11.82 18.19 -2.28
N THR A 558 12.83 18.06 -3.13
CA THR A 558 12.76 18.59 -4.51
C THR A 558 12.21 17.50 -5.43
N HIS A 559 11.20 17.87 -6.23
CA HIS A 559 10.59 16.94 -7.19
C HIS A 559 11.30 16.98 -8.53
N ALA A 560 12.08 18.02 -8.80
CA ALA A 560 12.96 18.17 -9.96
C ALA A 560 13.90 19.34 -9.70
N THR A 561 15.12 19.32 -10.22
CA THR A 561 15.94 20.54 -10.15
C THR A 561 15.55 21.53 -11.25
N LEU A 562 15.62 22.82 -10.93
CA LEU A 562 15.41 23.89 -11.91
C LEU A 562 16.36 23.73 -13.09
N LEU A 563 17.65 23.64 -12.82
CA LEU A 563 18.67 23.58 -13.87
C LEU A 563 18.51 22.35 -14.78
N GLY A 564 18.14 21.19 -14.23
CA GLY A 564 17.92 19.99 -15.05
C GLY A 564 16.81 20.17 -16.07
N ARG A 565 15.66 20.72 -15.67
CA ARG A 565 14.55 21.01 -16.61
C ARG A 565 14.99 21.91 -17.77
N TYR A 566 15.75 22.96 -17.48
CA TYR A 566 16.21 23.91 -18.50
C TYR A 566 17.37 23.37 -19.36
N LEU A 567 18.28 22.58 -18.79
CA LEU A 567 19.40 22.00 -19.53
C LEU A 567 18.93 20.90 -20.48
N CYS A 568 18.01 20.03 -20.04
CA CYS A 568 17.43 18.97 -20.87
C CYS A 568 16.52 19.49 -21.98
N ALA A 569 15.89 20.66 -21.79
CA ALA A 569 15.17 21.32 -22.88
C ALA A 569 16.13 21.81 -23.98
N GLY A 570 17.40 22.06 -23.65
CA GLY A 570 18.46 22.39 -24.60
C GLY A 570 18.96 21.17 -25.39
N SER A 571 19.66 21.40 -26.51
CA SER A 571 20.34 20.34 -27.28
C SER A 571 21.66 19.91 -26.63
N VAL A 572 21.71 19.76 -25.31
CA VAL A 572 22.93 19.44 -24.58
C VAL A 572 22.84 18.02 -24.05
N ASP A 573 23.93 17.27 -24.13
CA ASP A 573 24.04 15.98 -23.47
C ASP A 573 24.17 16.20 -21.95
N PHE A 574 23.04 16.06 -21.25
CA PHE A 574 22.90 16.45 -19.86
C PHE A 574 23.54 15.45 -18.90
N TYR A 575 23.11 14.19 -18.92
CA TYR A 575 23.49 13.22 -17.89
C TYR A 575 24.97 12.82 -17.93
N ASN A 576 25.59 12.83 -19.10
CA ASN A 576 27.02 12.51 -19.24
C ASN A 576 27.94 13.66 -18.80
N ASN A 577 27.45 14.91 -18.83
CA ASN A 577 28.26 16.09 -18.54
C ASN A 577 27.88 16.79 -17.22
N LEU A 578 27.06 16.15 -16.38
CA LEU A 578 26.56 16.70 -15.10
C LEU A 578 27.67 17.30 -14.21
N GLN A 579 28.84 16.66 -14.17
CA GLN A 579 29.98 17.09 -13.36
C GLN A 579 30.68 18.36 -13.87
N PHE A 580 30.60 18.62 -15.18
CA PHE A 580 31.35 19.68 -15.84
C PHE A 580 30.56 21.00 -15.97
N PHE A 581 29.28 21.02 -15.60
CA PHE A 581 28.49 22.24 -15.65
C PHE A 581 28.87 23.22 -14.55
N ASP A 582 29.19 24.44 -14.98
CA ASP A 582 29.19 25.61 -14.11
C ASP A 582 27.74 26.05 -13.86
N VAL A 583 27.22 25.64 -12.71
CA VAL A 583 25.82 25.87 -12.28
C VAL A 583 25.46 27.35 -12.20
N ASP A 584 26.40 28.21 -11.78
CA ASP A 584 26.15 29.63 -11.60
C ASP A 584 26.09 30.33 -12.97
N SER A 585 27.01 29.98 -13.87
CA SER A 585 27.02 30.47 -15.26
C SER A 585 25.79 30.00 -16.05
N GLU A 586 25.42 28.73 -15.95
CA GLU A 586 24.26 28.17 -16.66
C GLU A 586 22.93 28.75 -16.15
N ALA A 587 22.81 29.00 -14.84
CA ALA A 587 21.65 29.67 -14.27
C ALA A 587 21.59 31.15 -14.65
N GLY A 588 22.75 31.82 -14.69
CA GLY A 588 22.87 33.22 -15.14
C GLY A 588 22.49 33.42 -16.59
N LYS A 589 23.00 32.59 -17.52
CA LYS A 589 22.67 32.64 -18.95
C LYS A 589 21.17 32.53 -19.24
N ARG A 590 20.44 31.81 -18.39
CA ARG A 590 19.00 31.56 -18.53
C ARG A 590 18.14 32.52 -17.69
N GLY A 591 18.76 33.44 -16.95
CA GLY A 591 18.05 34.40 -16.10
C GLY A 591 17.31 33.77 -14.92
N ILE A 592 17.74 32.59 -14.45
CA ILE A 592 17.11 31.86 -13.34
C ILE A 592 18.00 31.78 -12.10
N TYR A 593 19.12 32.51 -12.07
CA TYR A 593 20.10 32.48 -10.99
C TYR A 593 19.47 32.67 -9.61
N HIS A 594 18.59 33.67 -9.45
CA HIS A 594 17.89 33.92 -8.19
C HIS A 594 17.01 32.76 -7.73
N ARG A 595 16.33 32.07 -8.66
CA ARG A 595 15.49 30.90 -8.35
C ARG A 595 16.35 29.69 -7.96
N TYR A 596 17.45 29.47 -8.69
CA TYR A 596 18.44 28.45 -8.37
C TYR A 596 19.06 28.67 -6.98
N CYS A 597 19.37 29.91 -6.62
CA CYS A 597 19.88 30.23 -5.27
C CYS A 597 18.87 29.83 -4.18
N ILE A 598 17.56 30.01 -4.39
CA ILE A 598 16.53 29.57 -3.44
C ILE A 598 16.53 28.04 -3.31
N GLU A 599 16.51 27.33 -4.44
CA GLU A 599 16.51 25.86 -4.46
C GLU A 599 17.73 25.28 -3.75
N ARG A 600 18.92 25.81 -4.07
CA ARG A 600 20.18 25.42 -3.42
C ARG A 600 20.19 25.78 -1.93
N ALA A 601 19.76 26.99 -1.56
CA ALA A 601 19.72 27.40 -0.16
C ALA A 601 18.75 26.54 0.66
N ALA A 602 17.59 26.19 0.11
CA ALA A 602 16.63 25.25 0.72
C ALA A 602 17.26 23.86 0.92
N ALA A 603 17.88 23.31 -0.13
CA ALA A 603 18.57 22.03 -0.06
C ALA A 603 19.67 22.02 1.02
N HIS A 604 20.46 23.08 1.17
CA HIS A 604 21.51 23.15 2.20
C HIS A 604 21.00 23.48 3.61
N SER A 605 19.85 24.17 3.72
CA SER A 605 19.32 24.67 5.01
C SER A 605 18.36 23.71 5.72
N CYS A 606 17.90 22.65 5.07
CA CYS A 606 17.07 21.62 5.72
C CYS A 606 17.91 20.61 6.51
N ASP A 607 17.29 19.99 7.51
CA ASP A 607 17.94 18.94 8.31
C ASP A 607 18.01 17.63 7.53
N VAL A 608 16.96 17.31 6.78
CA VAL A 608 16.90 16.16 5.87
C VAL A 608 16.56 16.62 4.46
N PHE A 609 17.38 16.24 3.49
CA PHE A 609 17.19 16.55 2.07
C PHE A 609 16.82 15.28 1.31
N THR A 610 15.73 15.30 0.55
CA THR A 610 15.27 14.14 -0.24
C THR A 610 14.89 14.54 -1.66
N THR A 611 14.91 13.55 -2.55
CA THR A 611 14.43 13.64 -3.94
C THR A 611 13.41 12.54 -4.20
N VAL A 612 12.72 12.57 -5.35
CA VAL A 612 11.69 11.56 -5.68
C VAL A 612 12.22 10.33 -6.42
N SER A 613 13.47 10.37 -6.90
CA SER A 613 14.12 9.23 -7.56
C SER A 613 15.64 9.26 -7.40
N HIS A 614 16.28 8.12 -7.67
CA HIS A 614 17.74 7.97 -7.69
C HIS A 614 18.39 8.82 -8.79
N ILE A 615 17.78 8.93 -9.97
CA ILE A 615 18.31 9.77 -11.05
C ILE A 615 18.27 11.26 -10.68
N THR A 616 17.20 11.72 -10.03
CA THR A 616 17.11 13.09 -9.49
C THR A 616 18.03 13.28 -8.29
N ALA A 617 18.34 12.21 -7.54
CA ALA A 617 19.34 12.28 -6.47
C ALA A 617 20.75 12.53 -7.02
N PHE A 618 21.13 11.81 -8.06
CA PHE A 618 22.38 12.00 -8.79
C PHE A 618 22.50 13.40 -9.39
N GLU A 619 21.41 13.89 -9.98
CA GLU A 619 21.30 15.27 -10.48
C GLU A 619 21.49 16.31 -9.36
N SER A 620 20.82 16.13 -8.23
CA SER A 620 20.87 17.05 -7.09
C SER A 620 22.24 17.11 -6.43
N GLU A 621 22.96 15.99 -6.37
CA GLU A 621 24.34 15.94 -5.86
C GLU A 621 25.26 16.88 -6.66
N HIS A 622 25.12 16.89 -7.98
CA HIS A 622 25.95 17.70 -8.87
C HIS A 622 25.44 19.13 -9.06
N LEU A 623 24.13 19.35 -9.17
CA LEU A 623 23.56 20.67 -9.44
C LEU A 623 23.32 21.48 -8.16
N LEU A 624 22.83 20.84 -7.10
CA LEU A 624 22.55 21.49 -5.80
C LEU A 624 23.72 21.36 -4.83
N LYS A 625 24.76 20.59 -5.17
CA LYS A 625 25.99 20.41 -4.37
C LYS A 625 25.73 19.82 -2.98
N ARG A 626 24.65 19.04 -2.84
CA ARG A 626 24.32 18.26 -1.64
C ARG A 626 23.75 16.92 -2.09
N LYS A 627 24.37 15.83 -1.65
CA LYS A 627 23.82 14.49 -1.81
C LYS A 627 22.53 14.37 -0.98
N PRO A 628 21.40 13.92 -1.54
CA PRO A 628 20.20 13.65 -0.76
C PRO A 628 20.45 12.55 0.28
N ASP A 629 19.78 12.69 1.42
CA ASP A 629 19.79 11.72 2.50
C ASP A 629 19.00 10.46 2.14
N GLY A 630 18.03 10.58 1.23
CA GLY A 630 17.18 9.49 0.77
C GLY A 630 16.28 9.83 -0.40
N VAL A 631 15.60 8.82 -0.92
CA VAL A 631 14.64 8.93 -2.02
C VAL A 631 13.23 8.67 -1.50
N LEU A 632 12.29 9.54 -1.85
CA LEU A 632 10.88 9.48 -1.54
C LEU A 632 10.07 9.24 -2.83
N PRO A 633 10.02 7.99 -3.32
CA PRO A 633 9.27 7.65 -4.52
C PRO A 633 7.79 8.03 -4.37
N ASN A 634 7.15 8.46 -5.47
CA ASN A 634 5.75 8.88 -5.41
C ASN A 634 4.83 7.67 -5.61
N GLY A 635 4.05 7.36 -4.58
CA GLY A 635 3.01 6.34 -4.66
C GLY A 635 1.72 6.81 -5.33
N LEU A 636 0.81 5.87 -5.50
CA LEU A 636 -0.58 6.08 -5.93
C LEU A 636 -1.52 5.35 -4.97
N ASN A 637 -2.79 5.78 -4.89
CA ASN A 637 -3.81 5.01 -4.15
C ASN A 637 -4.36 3.93 -5.06
N VAL A 638 -3.97 2.67 -4.82
CA VAL A 638 -4.42 1.54 -5.63
C VAL A 638 -5.81 1.11 -5.17
N LYS A 639 -6.81 1.37 -6.02
CA LYS A 639 -8.18 0.86 -5.80
C LYS A 639 -8.22 -0.61 -6.20
N LYS A 640 -8.16 -1.50 -5.20
CA LYS A 640 -8.33 -2.94 -5.44
C LYS A 640 -9.78 -3.25 -5.79
N PHE A 641 -9.98 -3.97 -6.89
CA PHE A 641 -11.28 -4.52 -7.25
C PHE A 641 -11.59 -5.75 -6.40
N SER A 642 -12.85 -5.97 -6.06
CA SER A 642 -13.30 -7.16 -5.32
C SER A 642 -13.00 -8.46 -6.08
N ALA A 643 -12.95 -8.41 -7.41
CA ALA A 643 -12.57 -9.50 -8.28
C ALA A 643 -11.35 -9.14 -9.13
N VAL A 644 -10.27 -9.93 -9.03
CA VAL A 644 -9.00 -9.69 -9.74
C VAL A 644 -9.16 -9.67 -11.28
N HIS A 645 -10.18 -10.28 -11.85
CA HIS A 645 -10.41 -10.27 -13.31
C HIS A 645 -11.25 -9.08 -13.80
N GLU A 646 -11.75 -8.22 -12.92
CA GLU A 646 -12.61 -7.09 -13.28
C GLU A 646 -11.89 -6.07 -14.15
N PHE A 647 -10.60 -5.79 -13.88
CA PHE A 647 -9.82 -4.87 -14.71
C PHE A 647 -9.66 -5.38 -16.16
N GLN A 648 -9.65 -6.70 -16.36
CA GLN A 648 -9.56 -7.32 -17.68
C GLN A 648 -10.89 -7.16 -18.46
N ASN A 649 -12.03 -7.19 -17.75
CA ASN A 649 -13.32 -6.88 -18.33
C ASN A 649 -13.41 -5.40 -18.71
N LEU A 650 -12.94 -4.50 -17.83
CA LEU A 650 -12.87 -3.07 -18.09
C LEU A 650 -12.00 -2.75 -19.31
N HIS A 651 -10.86 -3.43 -19.49
CA HIS A 651 -10.07 -3.31 -20.71
C HIS A 651 -10.92 -3.60 -21.96
N SER A 652 -11.67 -4.70 -21.97
CA SER A 652 -12.51 -5.05 -23.14
C SER A 652 -13.59 -4.01 -23.41
N VAL A 653 -14.26 -3.50 -22.37
CA VAL A 653 -15.32 -2.50 -22.49
C VAL A 653 -14.77 -1.17 -23.02
N GLN A 654 -13.67 -0.67 -22.45
CA GLN A 654 -13.10 0.60 -22.87
C GLN A 654 -12.40 0.50 -24.23
N LYS A 655 -11.83 -0.66 -24.57
CA LYS A 655 -11.27 -0.93 -25.90
C LYS A 655 -12.34 -0.82 -26.99
N GLU A 656 -13.58 -1.27 -26.76
CA GLU A 656 -14.65 -1.10 -27.75
C GLU A 656 -15.00 0.37 -27.99
N LYS A 657 -14.95 1.24 -26.98
CA LYS A 657 -15.13 2.68 -27.19
C LYS A 657 -14.00 3.28 -28.03
N ILE A 658 -12.76 2.79 -27.87
CA ILE A 658 -11.64 3.16 -28.76
C ILE A 658 -11.88 2.61 -30.17
N HIS A 659 -12.40 1.38 -30.31
CA HIS A 659 -12.79 0.82 -31.61
C HIS A 659 -13.81 1.72 -32.32
N ASP A 660 -14.83 2.20 -31.61
CA ASP A 660 -15.83 3.11 -32.16
C ASP A 660 -15.22 4.41 -32.67
N PHE A 661 -14.33 5.01 -31.87
CA PHE A 661 -13.59 6.19 -32.30
C PHE A 661 -12.76 5.89 -33.56
N VAL A 662 -12.02 4.78 -33.61
CA VAL A 662 -11.18 4.40 -34.75
C VAL A 662 -12.02 4.11 -36.00
N ARG A 663 -13.17 3.45 -35.88
CA ARG A 663 -14.13 3.26 -36.99
C ARG A 663 -14.56 4.61 -37.57
N GLY A 664 -14.88 5.57 -36.69
CA GLY A 664 -15.24 6.94 -37.08
C GLY A 664 -14.10 7.74 -37.69
N HIS A 665 -12.87 7.59 -37.18
CA HIS A 665 -11.70 8.34 -37.66
C HIS A 665 -11.20 7.82 -39.01
N PHE A 666 -11.24 6.50 -39.21
CA PHE A 666 -10.80 5.80 -40.44
C PHE A 666 -11.97 5.49 -41.39
N TYR A 667 -13.10 6.20 -41.30
CA TYR A 667 -14.23 5.97 -42.20
C TYR A 667 -13.80 6.05 -43.69
N GLY A 668 -14.24 5.07 -44.47
CA GLY A 668 -13.85 4.92 -45.88
C GLY A 668 -12.46 4.33 -46.13
N HIS A 669 -11.61 4.20 -45.09
CA HIS A 669 -10.25 3.64 -45.14
C HIS A 669 -10.00 2.61 -44.03
N LEU A 670 -11.05 1.98 -43.51
CA LEU A 670 -10.94 0.90 -42.52
C LEU A 670 -10.62 -0.42 -43.26
N ASP A 671 -9.38 -0.56 -43.70
CA ASP A 671 -8.85 -1.69 -44.47
C ASP A 671 -8.09 -2.72 -43.62
N PHE A 672 -8.20 -2.61 -42.30
CA PHE A 672 -7.56 -3.48 -41.31
C PHE A 672 -8.56 -4.00 -40.29
N ASP A 673 -8.23 -5.16 -39.71
CA ASP A 673 -9.04 -5.83 -38.70
C ASP A 673 -8.78 -5.24 -37.29
N LEU A 674 -9.85 -4.82 -36.62
CA LEU A 674 -9.78 -4.25 -35.28
C LEU A 674 -9.44 -5.30 -34.21
N ASP A 675 -9.81 -6.57 -34.42
CA ASP A 675 -9.44 -7.65 -33.49
C ASP A 675 -7.93 -7.95 -33.52
N ASN A 676 -7.28 -7.65 -34.64
CA ASN A 676 -5.84 -7.73 -34.81
C ASN A 676 -5.15 -6.34 -34.79
N THR A 677 -5.79 -5.36 -34.14
CA THR A 677 -5.24 -4.02 -33.93
C THR A 677 -4.77 -3.83 -32.49
N LEU A 678 -3.58 -3.23 -32.33
CA LEU A 678 -3.01 -2.84 -31.04
C LEU A 678 -3.03 -1.32 -30.90
N TYR A 679 -3.23 -0.86 -29.67
CA TYR A 679 -3.31 0.55 -29.32
C TYR A 679 -2.11 0.93 -28.47
N PHE A 680 -1.22 1.72 -29.05
CA PHE A 680 -0.10 2.30 -28.33
C PHE A 680 -0.43 3.76 -28.03
N PHE A 681 0.07 4.28 -26.92
CA PHE A 681 -0.13 5.69 -26.64
C PHE A 681 1.05 6.31 -25.89
N THR A 682 1.22 7.60 -26.09
CA THR A 682 2.04 8.45 -25.24
C THR A 682 1.17 9.62 -24.74
N ALA A 683 1.35 10.00 -23.48
CA ALA A 683 0.54 11.03 -22.85
C ALA A 683 1.34 11.85 -21.85
N GLY A 684 1.03 13.13 -21.75
CA GLY A 684 1.63 14.01 -20.74
C GLY A 684 1.59 15.48 -21.14
N ARG A 685 2.34 16.30 -20.42
CA ARG A 685 2.58 17.70 -20.79
C ARG A 685 3.26 17.77 -22.16
N TYR A 686 2.99 18.84 -22.89
CA TYR A 686 3.57 19.04 -24.22
C TYR A 686 5.04 19.47 -24.13
N GLU A 687 5.91 18.50 -23.83
CA GLU A 687 7.36 18.65 -23.76
C GLU A 687 8.03 17.69 -24.77
N TYR A 688 8.14 18.15 -26.03
CA TYR A 688 8.51 17.31 -27.18
C TYR A 688 9.77 16.43 -26.96
N ARG A 689 10.85 17.01 -26.42
CA ARG A 689 12.11 16.27 -26.16
C ARG A 689 12.15 15.57 -24.81
N ASN A 690 11.72 16.24 -23.74
CA ASN A 690 11.79 15.69 -22.38
C ASN A 690 10.92 14.44 -22.24
N LYS A 691 9.73 14.42 -22.87
CA LYS A 691 8.85 13.25 -22.91
C LYS A 691 9.22 12.23 -24.00
N GLY A 692 10.27 12.51 -24.79
CA GLY A 692 10.77 11.60 -25.83
C GLY A 692 9.82 11.41 -27.01
N VAL A 693 9.00 12.40 -27.33
CA VAL A 693 8.01 12.30 -28.41
C VAL A 693 8.69 12.19 -29.77
N ASP A 694 9.84 12.84 -29.92
CA ASP A 694 10.77 12.67 -31.04
C ASP A 694 11.17 11.21 -31.23
N MET A 695 11.63 10.57 -30.16
CA MET A 695 12.07 9.17 -30.13
C MET A 695 10.90 8.21 -30.39
N PHE A 696 9.72 8.51 -29.84
CA PHE A 696 8.51 7.74 -30.06
C PHE A 696 8.08 7.75 -31.53
N ILE A 697 7.98 8.93 -32.15
CA ILE A 697 7.56 9.04 -33.56
C ILE A 697 8.58 8.38 -34.50
N GLU A 698 9.88 8.56 -34.25
CA GLU A 698 10.94 7.90 -35.02
C GLU A 698 10.88 6.37 -34.87
N GLY A 699 10.69 5.87 -33.64
CA GLY A 699 10.51 4.45 -33.36
C GLY A 699 9.28 3.86 -34.05
N LEU A 700 8.15 4.59 -34.10
CA LEU A 700 6.95 4.18 -34.84
C LEU A 700 7.20 4.07 -36.35
N ALA A 701 8.00 4.97 -36.92
CA ALA A 701 8.35 4.91 -38.34
C ALA A 701 9.22 3.68 -38.67
N ARG A 702 10.22 3.39 -37.83
CA ARG A 702 11.04 2.16 -37.95
C ARG A 702 10.21 0.90 -37.72
N LEU A 703 9.29 0.92 -36.76
CA LEU A 703 8.32 -0.16 -36.53
C LEU A 703 7.46 -0.41 -37.77
N ASN A 704 6.93 0.64 -38.40
CA ASN A 704 6.15 0.54 -39.64
C ASN A 704 6.95 -0.17 -40.75
N HIS A 705 8.21 0.20 -40.93
CA HIS A 705 9.09 -0.43 -41.90
C HIS A 705 9.31 -1.93 -41.59
N ARG A 706 9.62 -2.29 -40.34
CA ARG A 706 9.83 -3.69 -39.92
C ARG A 706 8.56 -4.53 -40.00
N MET A 707 7.41 -3.97 -39.66
CA MET A 707 6.11 -4.64 -39.80
C MET A 707 5.75 -4.90 -41.27
N LYS A 708 6.04 -3.94 -42.17
CA LYS A 708 5.88 -4.13 -43.62
C LYS A 708 6.79 -5.24 -44.15
N LEU A 709 8.08 -5.26 -43.76
CA LEU A 709 9.05 -6.27 -44.19
C LEU A 709 8.72 -7.68 -43.68
N SER A 710 8.28 -7.79 -42.42
CA SER A 710 7.87 -9.07 -41.83
C SER A 710 6.56 -9.63 -42.39
N GLY A 711 5.79 -8.83 -43.15
CA GLY A 711 4.50 -9.24 -43.68
C GLY A 711 3.43 -9.49 -42.62
N THR A 712 3.57 -8.91 -41.42
CA THR A 712 2.62 -9.08 -40.33
C THR A 712 1.24 -8.53 -40.68
N LYS A 713 0.19 -9.23 -40.20
CA LYS A 713 -1.22 -8.80 -40.35
C LYS A 713 -1.66 -7.83 -39.25
N THR A 714 -0.87 -7.69 -38.20
CA THR A 714 -1.17 -6.83 -37.05
C THR A 714 -1.10 -5.37 -37.48
N THR A 715 -2.06 -4.57 -36.99
CA THR A 715 -2.04 -3.11 -37.18
C THR A 715 -1.80 -2.45 -35.83
N VAL A 716 -0.98 -1.40 -35.79
CA VAL A 716 -0.77 -0.59 -34.59
C VAL A 716 -1.39 0.78 -34.83
N VAL A 717 -2.21 1.26 -33.91
CA VAL A 717 -2.71 2.64 -33.91
C VAL A 717 -2.10 3.35 -32.70
N ALA A 718 -1.25 4.33 -32.97
CA ALA A 718 -0.50 5.09 -31.97
C ALA A 718 -1.19 6.43 -31.69
N PHE A 719 -1.52 6.67 -30.42
CA PHE A 719 -2.11 7.90 -29.93
C PHE A 719 -1.06 8.81 -29.30
N LEU A 720 -1.10 10.09 -29.62
CA LEU A 720 -0.32 11.13 -28.94
C LEU A 720 -1.31 12.06 -28.23
N ILE A 721 -1.31 12.06 -26.89
CA ILE A 721 -2.23 12.87 -26.08
C ILE A 721 -1.41 13.94 -25.35
N MET A 722 -1.30 15.11 -25.95
CA MET A 722 -0.49 16.21 -25.42
C MET A 722 -1.17 17.54 -25.68
N PRO A 723 -1.57 18.29 -24.64
CA PRO A 723 -2.34 19.52 -24.81
C PRO A 723 -1.52 20.58 -25.56
N ALA A 724 -2.05 21.08 -26.67
CA ALA A 724 -1.43 22.11 -27.48
C ALA A 724 -2.39 23.30 -27.70
N GLN A 725 -1.87 24.39 -28.25
CA GLN A 725 -2.72 25.52 -28.65
C GLN A 725 -3.56 25.14 -29.88
N THR A 726 -4.86 25.00 -29.65
CA THR A 726 -5.85 24.64 -30.66
C THR A 726 -7.00 25.64 -30.67
N SER A 727 -7.74 25.70 -31.79
CA SER A 727 -8.95 26.52 -31.90
C SER A 727 -10.22 25.73 -31.58
N SER A 728 -10.38 24.55 -32.17
CA SER A 728 -11.45 23.58 -31.90
C SER A 728 -11.16 22.25 -32.61
N LEU A 729 -12.07 21.29 -32.50
CA LEU A 729 -12.05 20.03 -33.25
C LEU A 729 -12.16 20.27 -34.76
N SER A 730 -11.50 19.43 -35.54
CA SER A 730 -11.61 19.48 -37.00
C SER A 730 -13.00 19.03 -37.46
N VAL A 731 -13.52 19.65 -38.53
CA VAL A 731 -14.81 19.28 -39.13
C VAL A 731 -14.76 17.83 -39.63
N GLU A 732 -13.59 17.37 -40.09
CA GLU A 732 -13.41 16.00 -40.56
C GLU A 732 -13.57 14.96 -39.45
N SER A 733 -12.99 15.19 -38.27
CA SER A 733 -13.13 14.30 -37.11
C SER A 733 -14.58 14.21 -36.63
N LEU A 734 -15.28 15.35 -36.53
CA LEU A 734 -16.70 15.38 -36.15
C LEU A 734 -17.59 14.68 -37.18
N LYS A 735 -17.34 14.94 -38.48
CA LYS A 735 -18.08 14.30 -39.57
C LYS A 735 -17.90 12.79 -39.57
N GLY A 736 -16.69 12.29 -39.33
CA GLY A 736 -16.40 10.85 -39.29
C GLY A 736 -17.24 10.12 -38.25
N GLN A 737 -17.28 10.64 -37.01
CA GLN A 737 -18.10 10.08 -35.93
C GLN A 737 -19.60 10.15 -36.24
N ALA A 738 -20.09 11.27 -36.79
CA ALA A 738 -21.49 11.42 -37.16
C ALA A 738 -21.94 10.44 -38.26
N VAL A 739 -21.09 10.19 -39.26
CA VAL A 739 -21.39 9.24 -40.34
C VAL A 739 -21.47 7.80 -39.82
N ILE A 740 -20.51 7.38 -38.99
CA ILE A 740 -20.52 6.04 -38.39
C ILE A 740 -21.70 5.85 -37.43
N LYS A 741 -21.99 6.85 -36.59
CA LYS A 741 -23.16 6.80 -35.71
C LYS A 741 -24.46 6.64 -36.50
N ALA A 742 -24.63 7.43 -37.57
CA ALA A 742 -25.80 7.30 -38.43
C ALA A 742 -25.91 5.94 -39.14
N LEU A 743 -24.77 5.31 -39.48
CA LEU A 743 -24.74 3.95 -40.02
C LEU A 743 -25.16 2.94 -38.95
N SER A 744 -24.58 3.03 -37.75
CA SER A 744 -24.91 2.17 -36.60
C SER A 744 -26.41 2.25 -36.25
N ASP A 745 -26.96 3.46 -36.12
CA ASP A 745 -28.39 3.68 -35.85
C ASP A 745 -29.28 3.07 -36.94
N THR A 746 -28.86 3.17 -38.21
CA THR A 746 -29.62 2.58 -39.33
C THR A 746 -29.57 1.06 -39.27
N VAL A 747 -28.41 0.47 -38.96
CA VAL A 747 -28.25 -0.99 -38.81
C VAL A 747 -29.05 -1.51 -37.62
N GLY A 748 -29.03 -0.83 -36.47
CA GLY A 748 -29.84 -1.23 -35.30
C GLY A 748 -31.35 -1.15 -35.54
N ASN A 749 -31.82 -0.23 -36.40
CA ASN A 749 -33.22 -0.21 -36.83
C ASN A 749 -33.55 -1.40 -37.74
N ILE A 750 -32.65 -1.74 -38.67
CA ILE A 750 -32.81 -2.90 -39.56
C ILE A 750 -32.79 -4.20 -38.74
N GLU A 751 -31.87 -4.34 -37.78
CA GLU A 751 -31.75 -5.50 -36.90
C GLU A 751 -33.04 -5.76 -36.11
N ARG A 752 -33.60 -4.73 -35.47
CA ARG A 752 -34.90 -4.84 -34.79
C ARG A 752 -36.03 -5.24 -35.73
N GLY A 753 -36.02 -4.71 -36.96
CA GLY A 753 -36.99 -5.07 -38.00
C GLY A 753 -36.85 -6.53 -38.47
N VAL A 754 -35.61 -6.98 -38.69
CA VAL A 754 -35.27 -8.37 -39.06
C VAL A 754 -35.66 -9.32 -37.93
N GLY A 755 -35.29 -9.02 -36.68
CA GLY A 755 -35.61 -9.84 -35.52
C GLY A 755 -37.11 -10.02 -35.33
N ARG A 756 -37.90 -8.95 -35.53
CA ARG A 756 -39.37 -9.04 -35.50
C ARG A 756 -39.92 -9.93 -36.61
N ARG A 757 -39.49 -9.75 -37.87
CA ARG A 757 -39.95 -10.55 -39.02
C ARG A 757 -39.56 -12.02 -38.88
N LEU A 758 -38.35 -12.27 -38.41
CA LEU A 758 -37.86 -13.61 -38.12
C LEU A 758 -38.74 -14.28 -37.05
N PHE A 759 -38.99 -13.60 -35.94
CA PHE A 759 -39.86 -14.11 -34.88
C PHE A 759 -41.29 -14.40 -35.37
N GLU A 760 -41.92 -13.46 -36.08
CA GLU A 760 -43.28 -13.64 -36.61
C GLU A 760 -43.36 -14.83 -37.57
N ARG A 761 -42.34 -15.03 -38.42
CA ARG A 761 -42.31 -16.16 -39.37
C ARG A 761 -42.02 -17.49 -38.70
N SER A 762 -41.14 -17.50 -37.69
CA SER A 762 -40.85 -18.68 -36.88
C SER A 762 -42.07 -19.14 -36.06
N VAL A 763 -42.84 -18.20 -35.50
CA VAL A 763 -44.09 -18.52 -34.79
C VAL A 763 -45.17 -19.05 -35.74
N GLY A 764 -45.23 -18.52 -36.96
CA GLY A 764 -46.16 -18.98 -37.99
C GLY A 764 -45.73 -20.23 -38.75
N TRP A 765 -44.59 -20.85 -38.40
CA TRP A 765 -44.02 -21.98 -39.13
C TRP A 765 -44.79 -23.28 -38.86
N LYS A 766 -45.04 -24.05 -39.92
CA LYS A 766 -45.65 -25.38 -39.85
C LYS A 766 -44.70 -26.43 -40.42
N GLU A 767 -44.84 -27.66 -39.96
CA GLU A 767 -44.04 -28.79 -40.43
C GLU A 767 -44.22 -28.98 -41.94
N GLY A 768 -43.14 -28.77 -42.70
CA GLY A 768 -43.13 -28.76 -44.17
C GLY A 768 -42.88 -27.40 -44.83
N ASP A 769 -42.98 -26.29 -44.09
CA ASP A 769 -42.63 -24.95 -44.59
C ASP A 769 -41.10 -24.75 -44.64
N PRO A 770 -40.56 -24.04 -45.65
CA PRO A 770 -39.14 -23.69 -45.67
C PRO A 770 -38.80 -22.67 -44.56
N LEU A 771 -37.54 -22.68 -44.12
CA LEU A 771 -37.01 -21.67 -43.20
C LEU A 771 -37.10 -20.26 -43.85
N PRO A 772 -37.21 -19.18 -43.04
CA PRO A 772 -37.25 -17.82 -43.56
C PRO A 772 -36.01 -17.48 -44.40
N ASP A 773 -36.21 -16.99 -45.63
CA ASP A 773 -35.15 -16.64 -46.58
C ASP A 773 -34.69 -15.17 -46.42
N ASP A 774 -33.46 -14.86 -46.83
CA ASP A 774 -32.81 -13.55 -46.69
C ASP A 774 -33.63 -12.42 -47.36
N LYS A 775 -34.36 -12.75 -48.42
CA LYS A 775 -35.22 -11.81 -49.16
C LYS A 775 -36.44 -11.36 -48.37
N ASP A 776 -36.93 -12.21 -47.47
CA ASP A 776 -38.10 -11.92 -46.64
C ASP A 776 -37.71 -11.15 -45.37
N LEU A 777 -36.45 -11.28 -44.95
CA LEU A 777 -35.93 -10.66 -43.74
C LEU A 777 -35.52 -9.20 -43.95
N ILE A 778 -34.95 -8.84 -45.12
CA ILE A 778 -34.48 -7.46 -45.40
C ILE A 778 -35.31 -6.81 -46.50
N THR A 779 -36.07 -5.77 -46.15
CA THR A 779 -36.96 -5.09 -47.09
C THR A 779 -36.20 -4.24 -48.12
N SER A 780 -36.86 -3.88 -49.23
CA SER A 780 -36.30 -2.94 -50.21
C SER A 780 -36.02 -1.56 -49.61
N ALA A 781 -36.85 -1.08 -48.68
CA ALA A 781 -36.63 0.16 -47.94
C ALA A 781 -35.36 0.10 -47.08
N ASP A 782 -35.14 -1.01 -46.36
CA ASP A 782 -33.93 -1.24 -45.57
C ASP A 782 -32.67 -1.22 -46.44
N ARG A 783 -32.72 -1.87 -47.62
CA ARG A 783 -31.62 -1.86 -48.60
C ARG A 783 -31.32 -0.45 -49.12
N VAL A 784 -32.34 0.37 -49.37
CA VAL A 784 -32.16 1.76 -49.83
C VAL A 784 -31.56 2.62 -48.71
N ALA A 785 -32.05 2.49 -47.48
CA ALA A 785 -31.50 3.19 -46.32
C ALA A 785 -30.03 2.84 -46.08
N LEU A 786 -29.70 1.54 -46.10
CA LEU A 786 -28.32 1.07 -45.97
C LEU A 786 -27.42 1.58 -47.10
N ARG A 787 -27.86 1.51 -48.36
CA ARG A 787 -27.11 2.07 -49.50
C ARG A 787 -26.85 3.56 -49.32
N ARG A 788 -27.84 4.35 -48.87
CA ARG A 788 -27.66 5.79 -48.61
C ARG A 788 -26.56 6.05 -47.58
N ARG A 789 -26.47 5.23 -46.51
CA ARG A 789 -25.40 5.33 -45.52
C ARG A 789 -24.05 4.90 -46.08
N LEU A 790 -24.00 3.84 -46.88
CA LEU A 790 -22.77 3.40 -47.56
C LEU A 790 -22.23 4.46 -48.54
N PHE A 791 -23.09 5.21 -49.22
CA PHE A 791 -22.65 6.33 -50.06
C PHE A 791 -22.02 7.47 -49.26
N ALA A 792 -22.50 7.72 -48.03
CA ALA A 792 -21.93 8.73 -47.14
C ALA A 792 -20.55 8.35 -46.57
N MET A 793 -20.17 7.06 -46.64
CA MET A 793 -18.87 6.55 -46.22
C MET A 793 -17.73 6.86 -47.20
N LYS A 794 -18.04 7.31 -48.42
CA LYS A 794 -17.01 7.62 -49.43
C LYS A 794 -16.21 8.85 -49.00
N ARG A 795 -14.88 8.72 -48.99
CA ARG A 795 -13.92 9.76 -48.64
C ARG A 795 -12.86 9.88 -49.74
N THR A 796 -12.42 11.10 -50.03
CA THR A 796 -11.40 11.40 -51.06
C THR A 796 -10.00 11.61 -50.47
N GLY A 797 -9.89 12.13 -49.25
CA GLY A 797 -8.62 12.33 -48.54
C GLY A 797 -8.28 11.19 -47.58
N LEU A 798 -7.00 11.07 -47.21
CA LEU A 798 -6.53 10.12 -46.21
C LEU A 798 -7.08 10.43 -44.81
N PRO A 799 -7.12 9.46 -43.88
CA PRO A 799 -7.45 9.71 -42.48
C PRO A 799 -6.48 10.74 -41.85
N PRO A 800 -6.97 11.75 -41.13
CA PRO A 800 -6.14 12.84 -40.66
C PRO A 800 -5.22 12.36 -39.53
N ILE A 801 -4.00 12.89 -39.47
CA ILE A 801 -3.04 12.58 -38.40
C ILE A 801 -3.31 13.37 -37.12
N VAL A 802 -4.17 14.39 -37.17
CA VAL A 802 -4.54 15.25 -36.03
C VAL A 802 -6.06 15.42 -35.96
N THR A 803 -6.60 15.50 -34.75
CA THR A 803 -8.06 15.60 -34.51
C THR A 803 -8.57 17.03 -34.43
N HIS A 804 -7.69 17.99 -34.16
CA HIS A 804 -8.01 19.40 -33.94
C HIS A 804 -7.39 20.32 -34.98
N ASN A 805 -7.92 21.53 -35.08
CA ASN A 805 -7.31 22.62 -35.83
C ASN A 805 -6.26 23.32 -34.95
N MET A 806 -4.98 23.04 -35.23
CA MET A 806 -3.84 23.65 -34.54
C MET A 806 -3.72 25.14 -34.90
N VAL A 807 -3.36 25.98 -33.93
CA VAL A 807 -3.13 27.41 -34.19
C VAL A 807 -1.89 27.61 -35.08
N ASN A 808 -0.78 26.96 -34.73
CA ASN A 808 0.50 27.02 -35.46
C ASN A 808 0.88 25.65 -36.04
N ASP A 809 0.04 25.13 -36.93
CA ASP A 809 0.20 23.81 -37.54
C ASP A 809 1.57 23.58 -38.24
N ALA A 810 2.12 24.61 -38.88
CA ALA A 810 3.36 24.53 -39.64
C ALA A 810 4.63 24.55 -38.77
N GLU A 811 4.55 25.08 -37.55
CA GLU A 811 5.69 25.18 -36.62
C GLU A 811 5.64 24.10 -35.53
N ASP A 812 4.51 23.39 -35.42
CA ASP A 812 4.30 22.35 -34.43
C ASP A 812 5.33 21.20 -34.60
N PRO A 813 6.14 20.90 -33.57
CA PRO A 813 7.23 19.93 -33.69
C PRO A 813 6.71 18.50 -33.89
N VAL A 814 5.58 18.13 -33.30
CA VAL A 814 4.98 16.79 -33.44
C VAL A 814 4.49 16.58 -34.87
N LEU A 815 3.73 17.53 -35.41
CA LEU A 815 3.23 17.45 -36.78
C LEU A 815 4.35 17.48 -37.81
N ASN A 816 5.35 18.34 -37.62
CA ASN A 816 6.51 18.39 -38.51
C ASN A 816 7.31 17.09 -38.48
N GLN A 817 7.47 16.48 -37.31
CA GLN A 817 8.12 15.18 -37.20
C GLN A 817 7.32 14.09 -37.93
N LEU A 818 6.00 14.03 -37.74
CA LEU A 818 5.12 13.07 -38.43
C LEU A 818 5.18 13.22 -39.96
N ARG A 819 5.21 14.47 -40.45
CA ARG A 819 5.41 14.77 -41.87
C ARG A 819 6.78 14.32 -42.37
N ARG A 820 7.83 14.59 -41.59
CA ARG A 820 9.22 14.22 -41.91
C ARG A 820 9.38 12.71 -42.06
N VAL A 821 8.80 11.92 -41.16
CA VAL A 821 8.86 10.45 -41.21
C VAL A 821 7.78 9.83 -42.11
N GLN A 822 6.94 10.65 -42.75
CA GLN A 822 5.92 10.25 -43.71
C GLN A 822 4.84 9.29 -43.18
N LEU A 823 4.49 9.39 -41.89
CA LEU A 823 3.37 8.63 -41.31
C LEU A 823 2.04 9.36 -41.54
N PHE A 824 1.43 9.13 -42.71
CA PHE A 824 0.20 9.81 -43.15
C PHE A 824 -1.06 8.93 -43.12
N ASN A 825 -1.03 7.82 -42.39
CA ASN A 825 -2.14 6.86 -42.32
C ASN A 825 -2.53 6.27 -43.68
N GLN A 826 -1.55 5.98 -44.55
CA GLN A 826 -1.83 5.35 -45.84
C GLN A 826 -2.32 3.92 -45.64
N SER A 827 -3.06 3.36 -46.59
CA SER A 827 -3.50 1.95 -46.57
C SER A 827 -2.35 0.96 -46.41
N SER A 828 -1.18 1.26 -46.99
CA SER A 828 0.01 0.41 -46.88
C SER A 828 0.64 0.42 -45.48
N ASP A 829 0.42 1.47 -44.68
CA ASP A 829 1.01 1.62 -43.35
C ASP A 829 0.42 0.61 -42.37
N ARG A 830 1.30 -0.13 -41.68
CA ARG A 830 0.92 -1.02 -40.57
C ARG A 830 0.82 -0.28 -39.25
N VAL A 831 1.50 0.86 -39.14
CA VAL A 831 1.39 1.77 -37.99
C VAL A 831 0.63 3.01 -38.42
N LYS A 832 -0.50 3.28 -37.77
CA LYS A 832 -1.31 4.48 -37.93
C LYS A 832 -1.06 5.42 -36.75
N VAL A 833 -1.19 6.72 -36.96
CA VAL A 833 -0.96 7.75 -35.93
C VAL A 833 -2.15 8.69 -35.80
N ILE A 834 -2.47 9.02 -34.56
CA ILE A 834 -3.52 9.97 -34.19
C ILE A 834 -2.99 10.91 -33.11
N PHE A 835 -2.80 12.18 -33.47
CA PHE A 835 -2.48 13.25 -32.54
C PHE A 835 -3.77 13.88 -32.00
N HIS A 836 -3.94 13.79 -30.68
CA HIS A 836 -5.03 14.39 -29.93
C HIS A 836 -4.48 15.49 -29.01
N PRO A 837 -4.43 16.74 -29.50
CA PRO A 837 -3.79 17.86 -28.81
C PRO A 837 -4.61 18.49 -27.67
N GLU A 838 -5.38 17.68 -26.92
CA GLU A 838 -6.22 18.10 -25.81
C GLU A 838 -6.18 17.04 -24.71
N PHE A 839 -6.48 17.41 -23.46
CA PHE A 839 -6.72 16.41 -22.42
C PHE A 839 -8.01 15.64 -22.70
N LEU A 840 -7.97 14.34 -22.42
CA LEU A 840 -9.13 13.48 -22.58
C LEU A 840 -10.23 13.82 -21.57
N SER A 841 -11.46 13.86 -22.05
CA SER A 841 -12.66 14.05 -21.24
C SER A 841 -13.81 13.25 -21.83
N SER A 842 -14.60 12.62 -20.96
CA SER A 842 -15.87 11.98 -21.30
C SER A 842 -16.86 12.91 -22.01
N ASN A 843 -16.73 14.24 -21.83
CA ASN A 843 -17.56 15.23 -22.52
C ASN A 843 -17.13 15.52 -23.97
N ASN A 844 -15.96 15.03 -24.40
CA ASN A 844 -15.49 15.27 -25.77
C ASN A 844 -16.36 14.49 -26.77
N PRO A 845 -16.88 15.14 -27.83
CA PRO A 845 -17.80 14.49 -28.78
C PRO A 845 -17.12 13.49 -29.73
N VAL A 846 -15.78 13.52 -29.82
CA VAL A 846 -15.03 12.65 -30.72
C VAL A 846 -14.51 11.42 -29.99
N LEU A 847 -13.85 11.61 -28.85
CA LEU A 847 -13.33 10.53 -28.01
C LEU A 847 -13.86 10.71 -26.59
N SER A 848 -15.06 10.19 -26.34
CA SER A 848 -15.81 10.34 -25.08
C SER A 848 -15.29 9.38 -24.00
N LEU A 849 -14.02 9.57 -23.61
CA LEU A 849 -13.33 8.80 -22.59
C LEU A 849 -12.57 9.75 -21.66
N ASP A 850 -12.62 9.47 -20.36
CA ASP A 850 -11.67 10.06 -19.43
C ASP A 850 -10.31 9.37 -19.59
N TYR A 851 -9.25 10.03 -19.12
CA TYR A 851 -7.88 9.55 -19.30
C TYR A 851 -7.67 8.12 -18.77
N ASP A 852 -8.11 7.81 -17.55
CA ASP A 852 -7.95 6.49 -16.95
C ASP A 852 -8.64 5.38 -17.76
N ASP A 853 -9.83 5.67 -18.28
CA ASP A 853 -10.60 4.74 -19.09
C ASP A 853 -9.96 4.51 -20.45
N PHE A 854 -9.40 5.55 -21.05
CA PHE A 854 -8.61 5.44 -22.26
C PHE A 854 -7.37 4.55 -22.03
N VAL A 855 -6.60 4.80 -20.96
CA VAL A 855 -5.43 3.98 -20.63
C VAL A 855 -5.82 2.51 -20.52
N ARG A 856 -6.88 2.16 -19.76
CA ARG A 856 -7.38 0.79 -19.64
C ARG A 856 -7.70 0.14 -20.98
N GLY A 857 -8.28 0.90 -21.92
CA GLY A 857 -8.61 0.44 -23.27
C GLY A 857 -7.40 0.22 -24.19
N THR A 858 -6.28 0.89 -23.93
CA THR A 858 -5.05 0.75 -24.73
C THR A 858 -4.28 -0.53 -24.41
N HIS A 859 -3.29 -0.89 -25.23
CA HIS A 859 -2.48 -2.11 -25.08
C HIS A 859 -1.10 -1.89 -24.46
N LEU A 860 -0.44 -0.78 -24.80
CA LEU A 860 0.93 -0.47 -24.37
C LEU A 860 1.08 1.04 -24.23
N GLY A 861 1.51 1.51 -23.05
CA GLY A 861 1.96 2.88 -22.85
C GLY A 861 3.43 3.03 -23.26
N VAL A 862 3.78 4.09 -23.99
CA VAL A 862 5.14 4.31 -24.50
C VAL A 862 5.64 5.69 -24.09
N PHE A 863 6.55 5.70 -23.10
CA PHE A 863 7.06 6.89 -22.43
C PHE A 863 8.60 6.91 -22.46
N PRO A 864 9.21 7.12 -23.63
CA PRO A 864 10.67 7.11 -23.79
C PRO A 864 11.32 8.41 -23.28
N SER A 865 10.98 8.84 -22.07
CA SER A 865 11.37 10.14 -21.49
C SER A 865 12.89 10.32 -21.41
N TYR A 866 13.35 11.54 -21.67
CA TYR A 866 14.73 11.99 -21.42
C TYR A 866 14.86 12.59 -20.02
N TYR A 867 13.93 13.47 -19.65
CA TYR A 867 13.92 14.13 -18.34
C TYR A 867 12.57 13.93 -17.70
N GLU A 868 12.52 12.97 -16.77
CA GLU A 868 11.32 12.64 -16.03
C GLU A 868 11.68 12.26 -14.60
N PRO A 869 11.59 13.21 -13.64
CA PRO A 869 12.05 12.99 -12.28
C PRO A 869 11.38 11.80 -11.56
N TRP A 870 10.12 11.52 -11.91
CA TRP A 870 9.40 10.34 -11.44
C TRP A 870 8.77 9.57 -12.60
N GLY A 871 7.62 10.01 -13.10
CA GLY A 871 6.90 9.31 -14.17
C GLY A 871 5.59 8.73 -13.68
N TYR A 872 4.59 9.60 -13.51
CA TYR A 872 3.23 9.18 -13.14
C TYR A 872 2.56 8.36 -14.23
N THR A 873 2.72 8.75 -15.48
CA THR A 873 2.08 8.08 -16.62
C THR A 873 2.40 6.58 -16.67
N PRO A 874 3.66 6.12 -16.60
CA PRO A 874 3.97 4.68 -16.52
C PRO A 874 3.54 4.01 -15.21
N ALA A 875 3.57 4.73 -14.08
CA ALA A 875 3.09 4.21 -12.79
C ALA A 875 1.57 3.96 -12.82
N GLU A 876 0.78 4.91 -13.32
CA GLU A 876 -0.67 4.80 -13.52
C GLU A 876 -1.01 3.66 -14.49
N CYS A 877 -0.24 3.51 -15.58
CA CYS A 877 -0.41 2.36 -16.49
C CYS A 877 -0.25 1.03 -15.76
N THR A 878 0.79 0.92 -14.92
CA THR A 878 1.08 -0.28 -14.15
C THR A 878 -0.04 -0.61 -13.16
N VAL A 879 -0.54 0.41 -12.45
CA VAL A 879 -1.70 0.29 -11.54
C VAL A 879 -2.97 -0.15 -12.28
N MET A 880 -3.14 0.26 -13.54
CA MET A 880 -4.27 -0.15 -14.38
C MET A 880 -4.05 -1.50 -15.11
N GLY A 881 -2.94 -2.19 -14.84
CA GLY A 881 -2.61 -3.46 -15.49
C GLY A 881 -2.26 -3.31 -16.98
N VAL A 882 -1.79 -2.14 -17.40
CA VAL A 882 -1.37 -1.84 -18.77
C VAL A 882 0.17 -1.84 -18.84
N PRO A 883 0.78 -2.74 -19.63
CA PRO A 883 2.23 -2.74 -19.84
C PRO A 883 2.74 -1.38 -20.30
N SER A 884 3.96 -1.02 -19.91
CA SER A 884 4.55 0.27 -20.22
C SER A 884 6.02 0.17 -20.64
N LEU A 885 6.40 1.04 -21.58
CA LEU A 885 7.77 1.32 -22.00
C LEU A 885 8.23 2.62 -21.34
N THR A 886 9.34 2.55 -20.61
CA THR A 886 9.98 3.68 -19.91
C THR A 886 11.48 3.70 -20.22
N THR A 887 12.24 4.59 -19.59
CA THR A 887 13.70 4.70 -19.73
C THR A 887 14.41 4.57 -18.39
N ASN A 888 15.68 4.19 -18.42
CA ASN A 888 16.58 4.25 -17.25
C ASN A 888 17.01 5.69 -16.86
N LEU A 889 16.39 6.71 -17.46
CA LEU A 889 16.49 8.12 -17.08
C LEU A 889 15.19 8.66 -16.47
N SER A 890 14.13 7.85 -16.47
CA SER A 890 12.87 8.14 -15.79
C SER A 890 12.93 7.59 -14.37
N GLY A 891 12.51 8.36 -13.37
CA GLY A 891 12.56 7.94 -11.97
C GLY A 891 11.83 6.62 -11.68
N PHE A 892 10.70 6.39 -12.35
CA PHE A 892 9.92 5.15 -12.32
C PHE A 892 10.70 3.99 -12.95
N GLY A 893 11.41 4.25 -14.05
CA GLY A 893 12.25 3.25 -14.70
C GLY A 893 13.39 2.80 -13.81
N CYS A 894 14.13 3.75 -13.21
CA CYS A 894 15.19 3.42 -12.24
C CYS A 894 14.64 2.63 -11.04
N TYR A 895 13.51 3.06 -10.48
CA TYR A 895 12.87 2.36 -9.37
C TYR A 895 12.52 0.91 -9.73
N MET A 896 11.91 0.68 -10.89
CA MET A 896 11.54 -0.67 -11.31
C MET A 896 12.75 -1.57 -11.61
N ASP A 897 13.85 -1.00 -12.13
CA ASP A 897 15.09 -1.73 -12.45
C ASP A 897 15.79 -2.24 -11.18
N GLU A 898 15.72 -1.46 -10.09
CA GLU A 898 16.29 -1.85 -8.80
C GLU A 898 15.48 -2.97 -8.14
N LEU A 899 14.15 -2.91 -8.23
CA LEU A 899 13.25 -3.86 -7.58
C LEU A 899 13.06 -5.19 -8.32
N ILE A 900 13.25 -5.23 -9.64
CA ILE A 900 12.85 -6.37 -10.49
C ILE A 900 14.03 -6.82 -11.35
N GLU A 901 14.45 -8.09 -11.21
CA GLU A 901 15.57 -8.64 -12.02
C GLU A 901 15.23 -8.77 -13.51
N ASN A 902 13.96 -9.07 -13.86
CA ASN A 902 13.51 -9.22 -15.24
C ASN A 902 12.23 -8.43 -15.50
N ALA A 903 12.35 -7.11 -15.57
CA ALA A 903 11.24 -6.18 -15.78
C ALA A 903 10.33 -6.50 -17.00
N PRO A 904 10.84 -6.92 -18.18
CA PRO A 904 10.00 -7.15 -19.36
C PRO A 904 8.93 -8.24 -19.18
N ASP A 905 9.20 -9.25 -18.34
CA ASP A 905 8.29 -10.36 -18.08
C ASP A 905 7.05 -9.93 -17.30
N TYR A 906 7.18 -8.87 -16.50
CA TYR A 906 6.11 -8.21 -15.79
C TYR A 906 5.45 -7.08 -16.60
N GLY A 907 5.89 -6.86 -17.84
CA GLY A 907 5.34 -5.83 -18.72
C GLY A 907 5.91 -4.43 -18.51
N ILE A 908 7.05 -4.31 -17.83
CA ILE A 908 7.82 -3.07 -17.71
C ILE A 908 9.04 -3.17 -18.62
N TYR A 909 9.05 -2.38 -19.68
CA TYR A 909 10.15 -2.38 -20.64
C TYR A 909 10.99 -1.13 -20.43
N ILE A 910 12.27 -1.30 -20.11
CA ILE A 910 13.18 -0.20 -19.80
C ILE A 910 14.15 -0.04 -20.98
N VAL A 911 14.03 1.08 -21.69
CA VAL A 911 14.97 1.46 -22.75
C VAL A 911 16.20 2.10 -22.12
N ASP A 912 17.37 1.62 -22.51
CA ASP A 912 18.62 2.22 -22.08
C ASP A 912 18.90 3.46 -22.91
N ARG A 913 18.80 4.62 -22.26
CA ARG A 913 19.02 5.93 -22.85
C ARG A 913 20.18 6.67 -22.16
N ARG A 914 20.87 6.02 -21.22
CA ARG A 914 21.99 6.56 -20.45
C ARG A 914 23.33 6.09 -21.02
N THR A 915 23.47 4.79 -21.31
CA THR A 915 24.76 4.22 -21.76
C THR A 915 24.86 4.11 -23.28
N LYS A 916 23.72 4.14 -23.98
CA LYS A 916 23.64 3.96 -25.44
C LYS A 916 23.50 5.27 -26.19
N GLY A 917 23.92 5.25 -27.46
CA GLY A 917 23.65 6.31 -28.40
C GLY A 917 22.14 6.48 -28.67
N VAL A 918 21.75 7.67 -29.16
CA VAL A 918 20.34 7.98 -29.45
C VAL A 918 19.76 7.02 -30.49
N ASP A 919 20.52 6.67 -31.54
CA ASP A 919 20.04 5.75 -32.59
C ASP A 919 19.82 4.33 -32.05
N ASP A 920 20.75 3.83 -31.24
CA ASP A 920 20.65 2.52 -30.59
C ASP A 920 19.49 2.47 -29.60
N SER A 921 19.23 3.57 -28.89
CA SER A 921 18.07 3.71 -28.00
C SER A 921 16.75 3.64 -28.79
N VAL A 922 16.70 4.29 -29.95
CA VAL A 922 15.53 4.22 -30.87
C VAL A 922 15.35 2.81 -31.42
N ASN A 923 16.44 2.13 -31.78
CA ASN A 923 16.39 0.74 -32.25
C ASN A 923 15.87 -0.19 -31.16
N GLN A 924 16.38 -0.07 -29.93
CA GLN A 924 15.91 -0.85 -28.78
C GLN A 924 14.43 -0.59 -28.48
N LEU A 925 13.99 0.68 -28.50
CA LEU A 925 12.57 1.03 -28.37
C LEU A 925 11.73 0.34 -29.45
N THR A 926 12.22 0.33 -30.69
CA THR A 926 11.56 -0.32 -31.83
C THR A 926 11.52 -1.84 -31.67
N ASP A 927 12.60 -2.46 -31.16
CA ASP A 927 12.67 -3.89 -30.88
C ASP A 927 11.58 -4.29 -29.89
N PHE A 928 11.46 -3.58 -28.75
CA PHE A 928 10.44 -3.87 -27.75
C PHE A 928 9.01 -3.70 -28.29
N MET A 929 8.75 -2.66 -29.08
CA MET A 929 7.45 -2.46 -29.73
C MET A 929 7.14 -3.58 -30.74
N PHE A 930 8.14 -4.01 -31.50
CA PHE A 930 8.01 -5.08 -32.49
C PHE A 930 7.75 -6.43 -31.80
N ASP A 931 8.50 -6.78 -30.77
CA ASP A 931 8.32 -8.00 -29.99
C ASP A 931 6.94 -8.05 -29.32
N TYR A 932 6.48 -6.91 -28.78
CA TYR A 932 5.13 -6.81 -28.23
C TYR A 932 4.06 -7.04 -29.30
N SER A 933 4.26 -6.52 -30.53
CA SER A 933 3.33 -6.67 -31.64
C SER A 933 3.17 -8.12 -32.12
N GLN A 934 4.15 -8.98 -31.84
CA GLN A 934 4.13 -10.41 -32.17
C GLN A 934 3.44 -11.28 -31.11
N LYS A 935 3.19 -10.76 -29.90
CA LYS A 935 2.55 -11.53 -28.83
C LYS A 935 1.12 -11.91 -29.21
N SER A 936 0.72 -13.14 -28.91
CA SER A 936 -0.68 -13.59 -29.02
C SER A 936 -1.59 -12.90 -28.00
N ARG A 937 -2.91 -12.92 -28.23
CA ARG A 937 -3.91 -12.39 -27.28
C ARG A 937 -3.76 -12.99 -25.88
N ARG A 938 -3.49 -14.31 -25.77
CA ARG A 938 -3.28 -15.00 -24.49
C ARG A 938 -2.02 -14.52 -23.77
N GLN A 939 -0.91 -14.35 -24.49
CA GLN A 939 0.33 -13.81 -23.90
C GLN A 939 0.13 -12.38 -23.40
N ARG A 940 -0.61 -11.54 -24.13
CA ARG A 940 -0.92 -10.16 -23.69
C ARG A 940 -1.79 -10.14 -22.42
N ILE A 941 -2.81 -10.99 -22.33
CA ILE A 941 -3.63 -11.11 -21.11
C ILE A 941 -2.78 -11.54 -19.92
N ASN A 942 -1.94 -12.56 -20.08
CA ASN A 942 -1.04 -13.01 -19.02
C ASN A 942 -0.07 -11.92 -18.58
N GLN A 943 0.47 -11.13 -19.53
CA GLN A 943 1.37 -10.03 -19.21
C GLN A 943 0.64 -8.94 -18.41
N ARG A 944 -0.58 -8.56 -18.80
CA ARG A 944 -1.40 -7.60 -18.04
C ARG A 944 -1.65 -8.04 -16.61
N ASN A 945 -1.99 -9.33 -16.41
CA ASN A 945 -2.18 -9.89 -15.07
C ASN A 945 -0.90 -9.81 -14.23
N ARG A 946 0.28 -9.91 -14.83
CA ARG A 946 1.56 -9.75 -14.13
C ARG A 946 1.85 -8.28 -13.83
N THR A 947 1.57 -7.39 -14.77
CA THR A 947 1.72 -5.94 -14.59
C THR A 947 0.83 -5.43 -13.45
N GLU A 948 -0.42 -5.89 -13.38
CA GLU A 948 -1.35 -5.48 -12.33
C GLU A 948 -0.89 -5.92 -10.92
N ARG A 949 -0.23 -7.07 -10.79
CA ARG A 949 0.36 -7.51 -9.51
C ARG A 949 1.46 -6.58 -8.99
N LEU A 950 2.13 -5.84 -9.88
CA LEU A 950 3.13 -4.85 -9.46
C LEU A 950 2.50 -3.59 -8.87
N SER A 951 1.18 -3.40 -9.00
CA SER A 951 0.49 -2.21 -8.47
C SER A 951 0.69 -2.05 -6.96
N ASP A 952 0.76 -3.16 -6.22
CA ASP A 952 0.99 -3.16 -4.76
C ASP A 952 2.33 -2.55 -4.36
N LEU A 953 3.35 -2.60 -5.24
CA LEU A 953 4.64 -1.97 -5.00
C LEU A 953 4.56 -0.44 -5.06
N LEU A 954 3.63 0.07 -5.87
CA LEU A 954 3.42 1.49 -6.13
C LEU A 954 2.41 2.13 -5.18
N ASP A 955 1.83 1.36 -4.25
CA ASP A 955 0.83 1.86 -3.31
C ASP A 955 1.45 2.73 -2.21
N TRP A 956 0.75 3.79 -1.80
CA TRP A 956 1.19 4.66 -0.71
C TRP A 956 1.37 3.94 0.64
N LYS A 957 0.75 2.77 0.86
CA LYS A 957 1.02 1.95 2.05
C LYS A 957 2.46 1.48 2.13
N ARG A 958 3.08 1.15 0.98
CA ARG A 958 4.50 0.78 0.91
C ARG A 958 5.38 2.03 0.77
N MET A 959 5.07 2.89 -0.20
CA MET A 959 5.87 4.08 -0.51
C MET A 959 5.88 5.10 0.65
N GLY A 960 4.80 5.14 1.45
CA GLY A 960 4.68 5.99 2.63
C GLY A 960 5.69 5.66 3.72
N MET A 961 6.24 4.43 3.75
CA MET A 961 7.28 4.05 4.70
C MET A 961 8.55 4.89 4.52
N GLU A 962 8.90 5.28 3.29
CA GLU A 962 10.06 6.14 3.04
C GLU A 962 9.85 7.55 3.62
N TYR A 963 8.62 8.08 3.58
CA TYR A 963 8.28 9.34 4.25
C TYR A 963 8.37 9.22 5.78
N ILE A 964 8.00 8.07 6.36
CA ILE A 964 8.20 7.80 7.79
C ILE A 964 9.70 7.83 8.12
N LYS A 965 10.54 7.13 7.34
CA LYS A 965 12.01 7.12 7.52
C LYS A 965 12.61 8.53 7.47
N ALA A 966 12.20 9.35 6.50
CA ALA A 966 12.69 10.73 6.39
C ALA A 966 12.30 11.59 7.61
N ARG A 967 11.08 11.43 8.13
CA ARG A 967 10.59 12.13 9.33
C ARG A 967 11.33 11.69 10.59
N GLN A 968 11.56 10.39 10.75
CA GLN A 968 12.34 9.85 11.88
C GLN A 968 13.79 10.31 11.83
N LEU A 969 14.43 10.30 10.66
CA LEU A 969 15.78 10.84 10.48
C LEU A 969 15.86 12.32 10.86
N ALA A 970 14.85 13.11 10.50
CA ALA A 970 14.77 14.53 10.82
C ALA A 970 14.65 14.75 12.34
N LEU A 971 13.81 13.95 13.02
CA LEU A 971 13.68 13.98 14.48
C LEU A 971 14.98 13.57 15.19
N ARG A 972 15.68 12.53 14.69
CA ARG A 972 16.97 12.08 15.27
C ARG A 972 18.06 13.13 15.17
N ARG A 973 18.13 13.86 14.04
CA ARG A 973 19.10 14.95 13.85
C ARG A 973 18.81 16.14 14.74
N ALA A 974 17.54 16.51 14.92
CA ALA A 974 17.14 17.66 15.71
C ALA A 974 17.14 17.41 17.23
N TYR A 975 16.70 16.22 17.65
CA TYR A 975 16.50 15.87 19.06
C TYR A 975 17.22 14.58 19.48
N PRO A 976 18.55 14.48 19.29
CA PRO A 976 19.28 13.24 19.52
C PRO A 976 19.22 12.74 20.98
N ALA A 977 19.15 13.63 21.97
CA ALA A 977 19.10 13.28 23.40
C ALA A 977 17.76 12.68 23.89
N SER A 978 16.80 12.55 22.98
CA SER A 978 15.46 12.01 23.25
C SER A 978 15.24 10.65 22.57
N PHE A 979 16.26 10.08 21.93
CA PHE A 979 16.30 8.69 21.44
C PHE A 979 17.21 7.86 22.37
N ASP A 980 16.81 6.62 22.69
CA ASP A 980 17.61 5.71 23.53
C ASP A 980 18.61 4.93 22.64
N ASP A 981 19.89 4.85 23.05
CA ASP A 981 21.02 4.63 22.13
C ASP A 981 21.21 3.19 21.59
N GLU A 982 20.45 2.17 22.02
CA GLU A 982 20.70 0.77 21.58
C GLU A 982 19.49 -0.02 21.05
N GLY A 983 18.24 0.39 21.29
CA GLY A 983 17.05 -0.38 20.87
C GLY A 983 16.32 0.13 19.62
N ASP A 984 16.37 1.44 19.35
CA ASP A 984 15.57 2.05 18.28
C ASP A 984 16.20 1.92 16.87
N TYR A 985 17.38 1.31 16.75
CA TYR A 985 18.14 1.24 15.49
C TYR A 985 17.71 0.09 14.59
N ASP A 986 17.45 -1.09 15.16
CA ASP A 986 17.24 -2.33 14.39
C ASP A 986 15.76 -2.56 13.98
N ASP A 987 14.80 -1.91 14.66
CA ASP A 987 13.36 -2.08 14.36
C ASP A 987 12.85 -1.22 13.19
N ILE A 988 13.61 -0.22 12.73
CA ILE A 988 13.09 0.84 11.82
C ILE A 988 13.58 0.69 10.37
N ILE A 989 14.74 0.07 10.15
CA ILE A 989 15.31 -0.10 8.80
C ILE A 989 15.53 -1.60 8.57
N GLY A 990 14.45 -2.28 8.17
CA GLY A 990 14.53 -3.65 7.68
C GLY A 990 15.62 -3.79 6.61
N GLY A 991 16.47 -4.80 6.78
CA GLY A 991 17.58 -5.11 5.88
C GLY A 991 17.13 -5.40 4.44
N THR A 992 18.08 -5.15 3.53
CA THR A 992 18.17 -5.52 2.10
C THR A 992 16.88 -6.00 1.42
N GLU A 993 16.31 -5.14 0.56
CA GLU A 993 15.23 -5.50 -0.36
C GLU A 993 15.63 -6.75 -1.17
N GLN A 994 14.99 -7.88 -0.90
CA GLN A 994 15.01 -9.01 -1.82
C GLN A 994 14.35 -8.57 -3.13
N LYS A 995 15.12 -8.57 -4.22
CA LYS A 995 14.58 -8.29 -5.56
C LYS A 995 13.51 -9.32 -5.91
N ILE A 996 12.47 -8.87 -6.61
CA ILE A 996 11.40 -9.74 -7.06
C ILE A 996 11.96 -10.61 -8.20
N SER A 997 12.04 -11.91 -7.96
CA SER A 997 12.55 -12.89 -8.90
C SER A 997 11.54 -13.21 -10.02
N ARG A 998 11.97 -14.04 -10.98
CA ARG A 998 11.15 -14.43 -12.14
C ARG A 998 9.84 -15.11 -11.71
N PRO A 999 8.71 -14.81 -12.37
CA PRO A 999 7.44 -15.43 -12.04
C PRO A 999 7.43 -16.91 -12.45
N LEU A 1000 7.03 -17.82 -11.55
CA LEU A 1000 6.95 -19.29 -11.71
C LEU A 1000 6.09 -19.79 -12.90
N SER A 1001 5.43 -18.90 -13.65
CA SER A 1001 4.40 -19.23 -14.66
C SER A 1001 4.85 -19.07 -16.11
N VAL A 1002 6.16 -19.09 -16.39
CA VAL A 1002 6.71 -19.00 -17.76
C VAL A 1002 7.00 -20.42 -18.28
N PRO A 1003 6.44 -20.85 -19.42
CA PRO A 1003 6.97 -22.02 -20.13
C PRO A 1003 8.38 -21.71 -20.62
N GLY A 1004 9.30 -22.67 -20.50
CA GLY A 1004 10.67 -22.53 -21.01
C GLY A 1004 10.70 -22.04 -22.47
N SER A 1005 11.69 -21.18 -22.78
CA SER A 1005 11.89 -20.54 -24.07
C SER A 1005 11.91 -21.54 -25.26
N PRO A 1006 11.62 -21.11 -26.50
CA PRO A 1006 11.70 -21.98 -27.68
C PRO A 1006 13.11 -22.56 -27.86
N ARG A 1007 13.17 -23.87 -28.11
CA ARG A 1007 14.39 -24.67 -28.28
C ARG A 1007 15.24 -24.12 -29.43
N ASP A 1008 16.49 -23.74 -29.15
CA ASP A 1008 17.54 -23.72 -30.16
C ASP A 1008 18.05 -25.16 -30.39
N ARG A 1009 18.58 -25.42 -31.58
CA ARG A 1009 18.76 -26.75 -32.19
C ARG A 1009 19.89 -27.62 -31.60
N SER A 1010 20.29 -27.42 -30.35
CA SER A 1010 21.28 -28.24 -29.64
C SER A 1010 20.62 -28.99 -28.47
N GLY A 1011 20.39 -30.28 -28.67
CA GLY A 1011 19.63 -31.15 -27.76
C GLY A 1011 20.35 -31.50 -26.45
N MET A 1012 20.24 -30.64 -25.44
CA MET A 1012 20.47 -31.02 -24.04
C MET A 1012 19.25 -30.65 -23.19
N MET A 1013 18.61 -31.66 -22.60
CA MET A 1013 17.48 -31.52 -21.68
C MET A 1013 17.99 -31.05 -20.32
N THR A 1014 17.29 -30.10 -19.70
CA THR A 1014 17.46 -29.75 -18.28
C THR A 1014 16.20 -30.13 -17.48
N PRO A 1015 16.30 -30.38 -16.16
CA PRO A 1015 15.27 -31.06 -15.34
C PRO A 1015 13.89 -30.39 -15.15
N GLY A 1016 13.49 -29.43 -16.01
CA GLY A 1016 12.19 -28.76 -15.97
C GLY A 1016 11.07 -29.39 -16.81
N ASP A 1017 11.34 -30.46 -17.55
CA ASP A 1017 10.39 -31.06 -18.51
C ASP A 1017 9.34 -32.01 -17.88
N PHE A 1018 9.20 -32.06 -16.54
CA PHE A 1018 8.48 -33.15 -15.86
C PHE A 1018 7.02 -32.91 -15.42
N ALA A 1019 6.37 -31.81 -15.79
CA ALA A 1019 4.99 -31.56 -15.36
C ALA A 1019 3.92 -31.87 -16.43
N SER A 1020 3.94 -33.08 -16.98
CA SER A 1020 2.71 -33.73 -17.48
C SER A 1020 2.91 -35.24 -17.58
N LEU A 1021 2.43 -35.98 -16.57
CA LEU A 1021 1.81 -37.32 -16.66
C LEU A 1021 1.89 -38.03 -15.29
N GLN A 1022 0.73 -38.30 -14.71
CA GLN A 1022 0.57 -39.41 -13.77
C GLN A 1022 0.83 -40.71 -14.55
N GLU A 1023 1.91 -41.42 -14.19
CA GLU A 1023 2.05 -42.89 -14.05
C GLU A 1023 3.52 -43.30 -14.26
N GLY A 1024 4.10 -43.98 -13.26
CA GLY A 1024 5.44 -44.56 -13.35
C GLY A 1024 6.13 -44.68 -12.00
N LYS A 1025 5.69 -45.63 -11.18
CA LYS A 1025 6.47 -46.16 -10.05
C LYS A 1025 7.85 -46.61 -10.54
N GLU A 1026 8.91 -46.19 -9.86
CA GLU A 1026 9.97 -47.02 -9.26
C GLU A 1026 11.16 -46.12 -8.90
N GLY A 1027 11.63 -46.24 -7.67
CA GLY A 1027 12.66 -45.38 -7.10
C GLY A 1027 14.03 -45.61 -7.72
N LEU A 1028 14.91 -44.63 -7.53
CA LEU A 1028 16.35 -44.83 -7.37
C LEU A 1028 16.99 -43.58 -6.77
N SER A 1029 18.10 -43.85 -6.10
CA SER A 1029 18.85 -43.07 -5.11
C SER A 1029 19.53 -41.81 -5.65
N THR A 1030 19.68 -40.85 -4.75
CA THR A 1030 20.71 -39.81 -4.69
C THR A 1030 22.11 -40.42 -4.81
N ASP A 1031 22.90 -39.89 -5.75
CA ASP A 1031 24.33 -39.54 -5.61
C ASP A 1031 24.92 -39.34 -7.01
N ASP A 1032 25.05 -38.07 -7.42
CA ASP A 1032 26.10 -37.54 -8.30
C ASP A 1032 25.69 -36.14 -8.77
N TYR A 1033 26.30 -35.10 -8.22
CA TYR A 1033 27.01 -34.06 -8.98
C TYR A 1033 27.66 -33.06 -8.00
N ILE A 1034 28.96 -33.32 -7.81
CA ILE A 1034 29.93 -32.50 -7.11
C ILE A 1034 30.17 -31.18 -7.87
N ALA A 1035 30.21 -30.11 -7.08
CA ALA A 1035 30.97 -28.86 -7.19
C ALA A 1035 31.10 -28.18 -8.58
N TRP A 1036 30.43 -27.04 -8.72
CA TRP A 1036 30.91 -25.92 -9.54
C TRP A 1036 30.87 -24.63 -8.72
N ARG A 1037 32.04 -24.20 -8.26
CA ARG A 1037 32.31 -22.83 -7.79
C ARG A 1037 32.42 -21.94 -9.03
N LEU A 1038 31.63 -20.87 -9.10
CA LEU A 1038 31.84 -19.78 -10.05
C LEU A 1038 32.88 -18.79 -9.50
N PRO A 1039 33.64 -18.11 -10.37
CA PRO A 1039 34.75 -17.23 -9.98
C PRO A 1039 34.24 -15.94 -9.33
N GLU A 1040 35.07 -15.37 -8.46
CA GLU A 1040 34.95 -13.99 -7.98
C GLU A 1040 35.02 -13.05 -9.20
N GLU A 1041 33.89 -12.53 -9.64
CA GLU A 1041 33.84 -11.32 -10.49
C GLU A 1041 33.83 -10.11 -9.55
N GLU A 1042 34.83 -9.26 -9.70
CA GLU A 1042 34.90 -7.95 -9.06
C GLU A 1042 33.69 -7.11 -9.51
N GLU A 1043 32.76 -6.85 -8.58
CA GLU A 1043 31.70 -5.86 -8.77
C GLU A 1043 32.34 -4.46 -8.95
N PRO A 1044 32.02 -3.71 -10.02
CA PRO A 1044 32.27 -2.27 -10.01
C PRO A 1044 31.31 -1.64 -9.00
N ASP A 1045 31.86 -0.91 -8.02
CA ASP A 1045 31.19 -0.20 -6.92
C ASP A 1045 29.75 0.27 -7.24
N ASP A 1046 28.76 -0.58 -7.00
CA ASP A 1046 27.35 -0.22 -6.99
C ASP A 1046 27.08 0.53 -5.69
N ILE A 1047 26.68 1.79 -5.79
CA ILE A 1047 26.44 2.68 -4.65
C ILE A 1047 24.97 2.54 -4.22
N PRO A 1048 24.64 1.89 -3.09
CA PRO A 1048 23.26 1.87 -2.61
C PRO A 1048 22.88 3.26 -2.10
N PHE A 1049 21.84 3.84 -2.70
CA PHE A 1049 21.19 5.09 -2.28
C PHE A 1049 19.97 4.84 -1.37
N THR A 1050 19.85 3.64 -0.81
CA THR A 1050 18.88 3.35 0.24
C THR A 1050 19.23 4.18 1.48
N LEU A 1051 18.21 4.71 2.17
CA LEU A 1051 18.36 5.38 3.47
C LEU A 1051 18.99 4.39 4.47
N THR A 1052 20.31 4.36 4.50
CA THR A 1052 21.11 3.52 5.39
C THR A 1052 21.76 4.44 6.40
N LEU A 1053 21.30 4.33 7.64
CA LEU A 1053 21.97 4.99 8.76
C LEU A 1053 23.36 4.35 8.88
N LYS A 1054 24.44 5.15 8.82
CA LYS A 1054 25.79 4.67 9.19
C LYS A 1054 25.98 4.85 10.69
N LYS A 1055 26.29 3.75 11.39
CA LYS A 1055 26.73 3.75 12.79
C LYS A 1055 27.99 4.61 12.92
N LYS A 1056 27.98 5.59 13.82
CA LYS A 1056 29.17 6.40 14.12
C LYS A 1056 30.12 5.52 14.94
N GLY A 1057 31.19 5.02 14.32
CA GLY A 1057 32.20 4.23 15.01
C GLY A 1057 32.87 5.06 16.12
N SER A 1058 32.80 4.57 17.35
CA SER A 1058 33.59 5.05 18.48
C SER A 1058 35.05 4.61 18.26
N GLY A 1059 35.87 5.47 17.67
CA GLY A 1059 37.31 5.24 17.46
C GLY A 1059 38.11 6.47 17.84
N SER A 1060 38.85 6.36 18.94
CA SER A 1060 39.76 7.37 19.48
C SER A 1060 40.87 7.75 18.50
N ASN A 1061 40.91 9.02 18.08
CA ASN A 1061 42.06 9.59 17.38
C ASN A 1061 43.23 9.78 18.37
N SER A 1062 44.21 8.89 18.31
CA SER A 1062 45.59 9.17 18.72
C SER A 1062 46.45 9.22 17.46
N PRO A 1063 47.24 10.28 17.21
CA PRO A 1063 48.11 10.32 16.05
C PRO A 1063 49.42 9.58 16.37
N ALA A 1064 49.76 8.58 15.57
CA ALA A 1064 51.08 7.95 15.58
C ALA A 1064 51.83 8.23 14.26
N PRO A 1065 53.17 8.30 14.29
CA PRO A 1065 53.97 9.19 13.44
C PRO A 1065 54.35 8.58 12.09
N GLY A 1066 54.71 9.46 11.16
CA GLY A 1066 54.91 9.17 9.74
C GLY A 1066 56.09 8.26 9.39
N LEU A 1067 56.03 7.78 8.16
CA LEU A 1067 57.14 7.17 7.44
C LEU A 1067 57.28 7.84 6.08
N ILE A 1068 58.47 8.40 5.89
CA ILE A 1068 58.99 9.07 4.71
C ILE A 1068 59.47 8.03 3.71
N GLY A 1069 59.26 8.31 2.42
CA GLY A 1069 60.00 7.72 1.29
C GLY A 1069 59.04 7.37 0.15
N GLY A 1070 59.19 7.82 -1.08
CA GLY A 1070 60.23 8.60 -1.73
C GLY A 1070 60.05 8.41 -3.24
N LEU A 1071 59.85 9.53 -3.95
CA LEU A 1071 60.35 9.87 -5.30
C LEU A 1071 60.03 9.00 -6.55
N ASN A 1072 59.71 9.78 -7.58
CA ASN A 1072 59.88 9.59 -9.03
C ASN A 1072 58.78 8.76 -9.74
N GLY A 1073 58.14 9.20 -10.81
CA GLY A 1073 58.37 10.35 -11.67
C GLY A 1073 58.11 9.93 -13.12
N SER A 1074 57.00 10.43 -13.69
CA SER A 1074 56.72 10.74 -15.11
C SER A 1074 55.22 10.79 -15.31
#